data_AF-A0A3S2U390-F1
#
_entry.id   AF-A0A3S2U390-F1
#
_cell.length_a   1.000
_cell.length_b   1.000
_cell.length_c   1.000
_cell.angle_alpha   90.00
_cell.angle_beta   90.00
_cell.angle_gamma   90.00
#
_symmetry.space_group_name_H-M   'P 1'
#
loop_
_entity.id
_entity.type
_entity.pdbx_description
1 polymer ?
#
loop_
_entity_poly.entity_id
_entity_poly.type
_entity_poly.pdbx_seq_one_letter_code
_entity_poly.pdbx_strand_id
1 'polypeptide(L)'
;MSAIGKRVGDELYVHLSAVQLLADTEQRKRIESALMLVPEGKDAAPNVAKLNARTGKLSLLAYPGFEQEPFPELQAAWTFAPGELKSPAYRHYQDSLNPPILHRKELLVGKDHPEHGRWERLTKTAEELGLFDDTTTIGFRLNWERMIAERGYVLAGDAFVPHGNEVSGEYVSSVPNHKGPVRRHLTALSRNNLSAPIQLLLRSGLLVHGATVFDYGCGRGDDINGLVASGFDVRGWDPHFAPENAQCEADVVNLGFVVNVIEDAAERVDAIHRAFKLARRVMSVGVMLYGSEPPGRPFRDGFITSRNTFQKYFTQGEFKDYLEHVLHQEAFMAGPGVAFVFADKDLEQRYVAGRYRTRGIAARLQATKAPRVGVVRPPRERSPSLPKPPKVNRAEAELALVRPDLDRLWATALDLGRPPEPDEVENLESITANVGSLSKALRLLARHYDQGLLEAAANTRSDDLRLYMAAQQFSRRPAYRQLEPRLQRDIKCFFGDYRTAQASGMRLLTDAADSATILEACRQAAAKGLGWLEADHSLQLHVSLVERLPVVLRAYVACGLILWDALSEVQLIKIHIGSGKLTLMEFDDFDASPTPLLRRRIKVNVRRQDYDLFEYGSREYPKPLLYRKSRYLHEDYAGYADQLAFDEGLEATGILGDSDFGPAPEALAAALEARRLGIDGMKLVRSERIPDLDQRCGENFTFRDFIECGETQRRLSVRNIPLNPHSYNALFDLAVHVLDPLVDYFGAIKLTYGFCSSELGRHIHRRVAPGLDQHAALEVNRFGRQICARGGAACDFLVEHEDMREVADWVIAHTPFDRLYYYGRDRPIHVSFSPAVSGEAFHMLTTKQGRLIPRPLN
;
A
#
# COMPACT_ATOMS: atom_id res chain seq x y z
N MET A 1 -8.23 22.16 -33.87
CA MET A 1 -9.26 21.48 -33.05
C MET A 1 -8.55 20.86 -31.85
N SER A 2 -9.09 20.96 -30.65
CA SER A 2 -8.54 20.27 -29.48
C SER A 2 -8.61 18.76 -29.73
N ALA A 3 -7.51 18.03 -29.52
CA ALA A 3 -7.56 16.57 -29.52
C ALA A 3 -8.50 16.10 -28.41
N ILE A 4 -9.36 15.11 -28.70
CA ILE A 4 -10.30 14.53 -27.73
C ILE A 4 -9.57 13.49 -26.85
N GLY A 5 -9.94 13.42 -25.57
CA GLY A 5 -9.43 12.46 -24.61
C GLY A 5 -8.35 13.04 -23.68
N LYS A 6 -8.35 12.55 -22.43
CA LYS A 6 -7.38 12.92 -21.40
C LYS A 6 -6.13 12.07 -21.53
N ARG A 7 -4.95 12.70 -21.62
CA ARG A 7 -3.65 12.02 -21.60
C ARG A 7 -2.97 12.12 -20.24
N VAL A 8 -2.48 11.01 -19.73
CA VAL A 8 -1.68 10.92 -18.50
C VAL A 8 -0.51 9.99 -18.79
N GLY A 9 0.69 10.54 -19.00
CA GLY A 9 1.80 9.77 -19.56
C GLY A 9 1.41 9.13 -20.90
N ASP A 10 1.63 7.81 -21.02
CA ASP A 10 1.24 7.03 -22.20
C ASP A 10 -0.26 6.66 -22.25
N GLU A 11 -1.02 6.98 -21.20
CA GLU A 11 -2.41 6.56 -21.07
C GLU A 11 -3.37 7.59 -21.68
N LEU A 12 -4.21 7.14 -22.61
CA LEU A 12 -5.30 7.90 -23.20
C LEU A 12 -6.63 7.42 -22.64
N TYR A 13 -7.38 8.33 -22.01
CA TYR A 13 -8.72 8.09 -21.50
C TYR A 13 -9.75 8.82 -22.37
N VAL A 14 -10.79 8.11 -22.78
CA VAL A 14 -11.88 8.67 -23.60
C VAL A 14 -13.22 8.09 -23.15
N HIS A 15 -14.26 8.92 -23.09
CA HIS A 15 -15.61 8.41 -22.85
C HIS A 15 -16.14 7.70 -24.10
N LEU A 16 -16.90 6.62 -23.95
CA LEU A 16 -17.35 5.81 -25.09
C LEU A 16 -18.20 6.60 -26.09
N SER A 17 -18.97 7.59 -25.64
CA SER A 17 -19.71 8.50 -26.55
C SER A 17 -18.82 9.39 -27.42
N ALA A 18 -17.55 9.56 -27.05
CA ALA A 18 -16.58 10.40 -27.75
C ALA A 18 -15.56 9.60 -28.57
N VAL A 19 -15.64 8.27 -28.59
CA VAL A 19 -14.69 7.41 -29.34
C VAL A 19 -14.66 7.77 -30.82
N GLN A 20 -15.81 8.10 -31.42
CA GLN A 20 -15.87 8.48 -32.85
C GLN A 20 -15.10 9.77 -33.18
N LEU A 21 -14.84 10.61 -32.17
CA LEU A 21 -14.11 11.87 -32.31
C LEU A 21 -12.58 11.68 -32.25
N LEU A 22 -12.08 10.47 -31.94
CA LEU A 22 -10.65 10.18 -31.94
C LEU A 22 -10.08 10.30 -33.35
N ALA A 23 -8.92 10.95 -33.46
CA ALA A 23 -8.22 11.12 -34.73
C ALA A 23 -7.66 9.80 -35.29
N ASP A 24 -7.24 8.89 -34.41
CA ASP A 24 -6.65 7.62 -34.77
C ASP A 24 -7.74 6.55 -35.03
N THR A 25 -7.75 6.02 -36.25
CA THR A 25 -8.75 5.02 -36.68
C THR A 25 -8.50 3.63 -36.10
N GLU A 26 -7.25 3.27 -35.84
CA GLU A 26 -6.93 1.96 -35.26
C GLU A 26 -7.28 1.92 -33.78
N GLN A 27 -7.09 3.03 -33.06
CA GLN A 27 -7.56 3.16 -31.68
C GLN A 27 -9.09 2.97 -31.58
N ARG A 28 -9.85 3.58 -32.51
CA ARG A 28 -11.31 3.45 -32.57
C ARG A 28 -11.75 2.00 -32.76
N LYS A 29 -11.25 1.34 -33.82
CA LYS A 29 -11.60 -0.06 -34.12
C LYS A 29 -11.24 -1.00 -32.97
N ARG A 30 -10.10 -0.78 -32.31
CA ARG A 30 -9.65 -1.61 -31.18
C ARG A 30 -10.61 -1.48 -29.98
N ILE A 31 -11.06 -0.27 -29.66
CA ILE A 31 -12.05 -0.03 -28.58
C ILE A 31 -13.40 -0.68 -28.94
N GLU A 32 -13.89 -0.49 -30.17
CA GLU A 32 -15.15 -1.09 -30.64
C GLU A 32 -15.12 -2.62 -30.61
N SER A 33 -14.01 -3.23 -31.07
CA SER A 33 -13.83 -4.68 -31.04
C SER A 33 -13.79 -5.22 -29.60
N ALA A 34 -13.15 -4.49 -28.68
CA ALA A 34 -13.09 -4.88 -27.28
C ALA A 34 -14.46 -4.83 -26.59
N LEU A 35 -15.33 -3.87 -26.96
CA LEU A 35 -16.70 -3.78 -26.44
C LEU A 35 -17.53 -5.03 -26.76
N MET A 36 -17.32 -5.63 -27.93
CA MET A 36 -18.01 -6.86 -28.34
C MET A 36 -17.60 -8.10 -27.54
N LEU A 37 -16.46 -8.04 -26.82
CA LEU A 37 -15.94 -9.13 -25.99
C LEU A 37 -16.29 -8.99 -24.51
N VAL A 38 -16.98 -7.91 -24.13
CA VAL A 38 -17.48 -7.74 -22.76
C VAL A 38 -18.71 -8.67 -22.59
N PRO A 39 -18.70 -9.62 -21.64
CA PRO A 39 -19.82 -10.52 -21.44
C PRO A 39 -21.12 -9.76 -21.13
N GLU A 40 -22.22 -10.13 -21.78
CA GLU A 40 -23.55 -9.64 -21.42
C GLU A 40 -23.93 -10.13 -20.02
N GLY A 41 -24.26 -9.19 -19.13
CA GLY A 41 -24.62 -9.48 -17.75
C GLY A 41 -23.45 -9.35 -16.76
N LYS A 42 -23.47 -8.23 -16.05
CA LYS A 42 -22.93 -7.94 -14.70
C LYS A 42 -23.28 -6.49 -14.38
N ASP A 43 -23.35 -6.12 -13.11
CA ASP A 43 -24.01 -4.92 -12.54
C ASP A 43 -23.56 -3.53 -13.04
N ALA A 44 -22.72 -3.43 -14.07
CA ALA A 44 -22.23 -2.17 -14.63
C ALA A 44 -21.86 -2.30 -16.12
N ALA A 45 -22.23 -1.31 -16.94
CA ALA A 45 -21.77 -1.18 -18.33
C ALA A 45 -20.53 -0.27 -18.40
N PRO A 46 -19.52 -0.60 -19.23
CA PRO A 46 -18.38 0.29 -19.43
C PRO A 46 -18.84 1.60 -20.08
N ASN A 47 -18.25 2.72 -19.68
CA ASN A 47 -18.49 4.04 -20.24
C ASN A 47 -17.22 4.84 -20.53
N VAL A 48 -16.05 4.34 -20.11
CA VAL A 48 -14.74 4.94 -20.42
C VAL A 48 -13.79 3.87 -20.98
N ALA A 49 -13.02 4.22 -22.00
CA ALA A 49 -11.89 3.43 -22.48
C ALA A 49 -10.57 4.08 -22.05
N LYS A 50 -9.63 3.27 -21.58
CA LYS A 50 -8.25 3.63 -21.24
C LYS A 50 -7.30 2.83 -22.14
N LEU A 51 -6.51 3.50 -22.96
CA LEU A 51 -5.55 2.89 -23.87
C LEU A 51 -4.13 3.36 -23.56
N ASN A 52 -3.21 2.43 -23.35
CA ASN A 52 -1.80 2.73 -23.20
C ASN A 52 -1.11 2.74 -24.58
N ALA A 53 -0.60 3.89 -25.01
CA ALA A 53 -0.01 4.06 -26.34
C ALA A 53 1.31 3.31 -26.52
N ARG A 54 2.08 3.08 -25.44
CA ARG A 54 3.37 2.39 -25.48
C ARG A 54 3.22 0.87 -25.49
N THR A 55 2.38 0.33 -24.60
CA THR A 55 2.21 -1.13 -24.43
C THR A 55 1.08 -1.70 -25.27
N GLY A 56 0.16 -0.88 -25.77
CA GLY A 56 -1.04 -1.35 -26.48
C GLY A 56 -2.09 -2.02 -25.58
N LYS A 57 -1.90 -1.98 -24.25
CA LYS A 57 -2.87 -2.45 -23.26
C LYS A 57 -4.13 -1.59 -23.32
N LEU A 58 -5.29 -2.24 -23.31
CA LEU A 58 -6.60 -1.59 -23.37
C LEU A 58 -7.44 -2.01 -22.16
N SER A 59 -8.06 -1.05 -21.49
CA SER A 59 -9.02 -1.29 -20.42
C SER A 59 -10.34 -0.58 -20.70
N LEU A 60 -11.46 -1.28 -20.54
CA LEU A 60 -12.80 -0.71 -20.50
C LEU A 60 -13.20 -0.54 -19.04
N LEU A 61 -13.72 0.63 -18.68
CA LEU A 61 -13.95 1.06 -17.30
C LEU A 61 -15.41 1.48 -17.13
N ALA A 62 -16.04 1.03 -16.04
CA ALA A 62 -17.41 1.39 -15.68
C ALA A 62 -17.44 2.33 -14.47
N TYR A 63 -17.76 3.59 -14.73
CA TYR A 63 -17.99 4.62 -13.71
C TYR A 63 -19.49 4.90 -13.58
N PRO A 64 -20.24 4.17 -12.73
CA PRO A 64 -21.64 4.51 -12.48
C PRO A 64 -21.73 5.94 -11.92
N GLY A 65 -22.76 6.69 -12.31
CA GLY A 65 -22.90 8.08 -11.89
C GLY A 65 -21.94 9.05 -12.59
N PHE A 66 -21.33 8.67 -13.72
CA PHE A 66 -20.39 9.50 -14.49
C PHE A 66 -20.88 10.94 -14.70
N GLU A 67 -22.19 11.12 -14.96
CA GLU A 67 -22.76 12.44 -15.16
C GLU A 67 -23.06 13.19 -13.85
N GLN A 68 -23.51 12.46 -12.83
CA GLN A 68 -24.09 13.01 -11.60
C GLN A 68 -23.02 13.37 -10.57
N GLU A 69 -22.10 12.43 -10.32
CA GLU A 69 -21.10 12.51 -9.26
C GLU A 69 -19.91 13.37 -9.69
N PRO A 70 -19.37 14.24 -8.81
CA PRO A 70 -18.21 15.09 -9.14
C PRO A 70 -16.99 14.23 -9.50
N PHE A 71 -16.72 13.20 -8.70
CA PHE A 71 -15.60 12.28 -8.83
C PHE A 71 -16.11 10.84 -8.79
N PRO A 72 -16.65 10.30 -9.89
CA PRO A 72 -17.29 9.00 -9.88
C PRO A 72 -16.28 7.89 -9.59
N GLU A 73 -16.69 6.92 -8.78
CA GLU A 73 -15.91 5.74 -8.42
C GLU A 73 -15.96 4.69 -9.53
N LEU A 74 -14.84 4.02 -9.76
CA LEU A 74 -14.74 2.89 -10.68
C LEU A 74 -15.43 1.67 -10.05
N GLN A 75 -16.48 1.15 -10.68
CA GLN A 75 -17.18 -0.05 -10.21
C GLN A 75 -16.59 -1.33 -10.79
N ALA A 76 -16.17 -1.30 -12.06
CA ALA A 76 -15.62 -2.45 -12.75
C ALA A 76 -14.65 -2.08 -13.88
N ALA A 77 -13.73 -2.99 -14.18
CA ALA A 77 -12.77 -2.88 -15.26
C ALA A 77 -12.60 -4.21 -16.02
N TRP A 78 -12.51 -4.12 -17.35
CA TRP A 78 -12.17 -5.23 -18.25
C TRP A 78 -10.86 -4.89 -18.94
N THR A 79 -9.80 -5.63 -18.64
CA THR A 79 -8.46 -5.36 -19.13
C THR A 79 -8.03 -6.41 -20.15
N PHE A 80 -7.62 -5.93 -21.33
CA PHE A 80 -7.13 -6.72 -22.44
C PHE A 80 -5.61 -6.59 -22.51
N ALA A 81 -4.95 -7.73 -22.66
CA ALA A 81 -3.51 -7.76 -22.88
C ALA A 81 -3.14 -7.06 -24.21
N PRO A 82 -1.89 -6.59 -24.35
CA PRO A 82 -1.34 -6.15 -25.63
C PRO A 82 -1.54 -7.18 -26.75
N GLY A 83 -1.64 -6.72 -28.00
CA GLY A 83 -1.78 -7.58 -29.18
C GLY A 83 -3.23 -7.98 -29.48
N GLU A 84 -3.47 -9.26 -29.78
CA GLU A 84 -4.76 -9.82 -30.17
C GLU A 84 -5.77 -9.78 -29.02
N LEU A 85 -6.98 -9.29 -29.28
CA LEU A 85 -8.04 -9.19 -28.29
C LEU A 85 -8.61 -10.58 -27.98
N LYS A 86 -8.39 -11.04 -26.73
CA LYS A 86 -8.95 -12.27 -26.15
C LYS A 86 -9.91 -11.91 -25.02
N SER A 87 -10.38 -12.92 -24.28
CA SER A 87 -11.19 -12.72 -23.09
C SER A 87 -10.49 -11.76 -22.10
N PRO A 88 -11.18 -10.71 -21.61
CA PRO A 88 -10.57 -9.74 -20.71
C PRO A 88 -10.37 -10.30 -19.31
N ALA A 89 -9.34 -9.84 -18.62
CA ALA A 89 -9.26 -9.92 -17.17
C ALA A 89 -10.30 -8.98 -16.56
N TYR A 90 -11.21 -9.51 -15.74
CA TYR A 90 -12.28 -8.76 -15.10
C TYR A 90 -11.94 -8.41 -13.66
N ARG A 91 -12.15 -7.16 -13.25
CA ARG A 91 -12.02 -6.68 -11.88
C ARG A 91 -13.24 -5.85 -11.48
N HIS A 92 -13.71 -6.00 -10.25
CA HIS A 92 -14.77 -5.18 -9.65
C HIS A 92 -14.33 -4.64 -8.29
N TYR A 93 -14.85 -3.45 -7.95
CA TYR A 93 -14.45 -2.68 -6.77
C TYR A 93 -15.59 -2.47 -5.76
N GLN A 94 -16.70 -3.21 -5.92
CA GLN A 94 -17.88 -3.09 -5.04
C GLN A 94 -17.56 -3.36 -3.57
N ASP A 95 -16.60 -4.25 -3.30
CA ASP A 95 -16.16 -4.62 -1.94
C ASP A 95 -14.97 -3.77 -1.45
N SER A 96 -14.56 -2.74 -2.22
CA SER A 96 -13.41 -1.89 -1.93
C SER A 96 -13.80 -0.70 -1.06
N LEU A 97 -13.00 -0.41 -0.02
CA LEU A 97 -13.17 0.80 0.78
C LEU A 97 -12.48 1.99 0.11
N ASN A 98 -11.48 1.74 -0.73
CA ASN A 98 -10.69 2.76 -1.40
C ASN A 98 -10.72 2.61 -2.94
N PRO A 99 -11.91 2.60 -3.60
CA PRO A 99 -11.99 2.40 -5.04
C PRO A 99 -11.30 3.54 -5.82
N PRO A 100 -10.79 3.27 -7.03
CA PRO A 100 -10.30 4.31 -7.92
C PRO A 100 -11.38 5.32 -8.29
N ILE A 101 -11.03 6.60 -8.46
CA ILE A 101 -11.95 7.67 -8.84
C ILE A 101 -11.51 8.42 -10.09
N LEU A 102 -12.47 9.01 -10.80
CA LEU A 102 -12.21 9.82 -11.99
C LEU A 102 -12.32 11.31 -11.67
N HIS A 103 -11.30 12.08 -12.05
CA HIS A 103 -11.23 13.52 -11.77
C HIS A 103 -11.75 14.40 -12.92
N ARG A 104 -10.90 14.58 -13.95
CA ARG A 104 -11.12 15.52 -15.06
C ARG A 104 -12.03 14.98 -16.16
N LYS A 105 -13.32 14.82 -15.87
CA LYS A 105 -14.32 14.27 -16.81
C LYS A 105 -14.52 15.10 -18.06
N GLU A 106 -14.34 16.42 -17.97
CA GLU A 106 -14.47 17.36 -19.08
C GLU A 106 -13.54 17.02 -20.25
N LEU A 107 -12.37 16.45 -19.95
CA LEU A 107 -11.37 16.07 -20.96
C LEU A 107 -11.72 14.77 -21.71
N LEU A 108 -12.67 13.98 -21.21
CA LEU A 108 -13.04 12.68 -21.79
C LEU A 108 -14.17 12.79 -22.81
N VAL A 109 -14.87 13.92 -22.88
CA VAL A 109 -16.05 14.17 -23.74
C VAL A 109 -15.82 15.37 -24.66
N GLY A 110 -16.66 15.52 -25.68
CA GLY A 110 -16.63 16.69 -26.56
C GLY A 110 -17.11 17.97 -25.84
N LYS A 111 -16.68 19.14 -26.32
CA LYS A 111 -17.07 20.45 -25.75
C LYS A 111 -18.58 20.71 -25.80
N ASP A 112 -19.30 20.05 -26.70
CA ASP A 112 -20.76 20.16 -26.84
C ASP A 112 -21.53 19.32 -25.81
N HIS A 113 -20.84 18.57 -24.94
CA HIS A 113 -21.48 17.76 -23.90
C HIS A 113 -22.21 18.65 -22.87
N PRO A 114 -23.50 18.38 -22.52
CA PRO A 114 -24.31 19.27 -21.69
C PRO A 114 -23.69 19.63 -20.33
N GLU A 115 -23.01 18.66 -19.70
CA GLU A 115 -22.40 18.83 -18.38
C GLU A 115 -20.94 19.33 -18.42
N HIS A 116 -20.33 19.52 -19.61
CA HIS A 116 -18.91 19.88 -19.74
C HIS A 116 -18.54 21.13 -18.93
N GLY A 117 -19.31 22.22 -19.07
CA GLY A 117 -19.04 23.47 -18.37
C GLY A 117 -19.26 23.41 -16.84
N ARG A 118 -20.01 22.42 -16.34
CA ARG A 118 -20.12 22.16 -14.89
C ARG A 118 -18.84 21.51 -14.38
N TRP A 119 -18.36 20.47 -15.06
CA TRP A 119 -17.14 19.76 -14.67
C TRP A 119 -15.87 20.62 -14.81
N GLU A 120 -15.76 21.41 -15.87
CA GLU A 120 -14.64 22.34 -16.08
C GLU A 120 -14.50 23.35 -14.92
N ARG A 121 -15.62 23.90 -14.42
CA ARG A 121 -15.61 24.82 -13.27
C ARG A 121 -15.19 24.13 -11.97
N LEU A 122 -15.69 22.92 -11.74
CA LEU A 122 -15.30 22.12 -10.56
C LEU A 122 -13.80 21.81 -10.58
N THR A 123 -13.29 21.34 -11.73
CA THR A 123 -11.86 21.05 -11.92
C THR A 123 -11.01 22.30 -11.71
N LYS A 124 -11.41 23.44 -12.27
CA LYS A 124 -10.71 24.72 -12.08
C LYS A 124 -10.65 25.13 -10.61
N THR A 125 -11.75 24.95 -9.87
CA THR A 125 -11.79 25.23 -8.43
C THR A 125 -10.80 24.32 -7.69
N ALA A 126 -10.76 23.03 -8.01
CA ALA A 126 -9.80 22.10 -7.40
C ALA A 126 -8.34 22.42 -7.75
N GLU A 127 -8.06 22.91 -8.97
CA GLU A 127 -6.74 23.42 -9.37
C GLU A 127 -6.36 24.66 -8.55
N GLU A 128 -7.27 25.62 -8.37
CA GLU A 128 -7.04 26.83 -7.55
C GLU A 128 -6.79 26.51 -6.07
N LEU A 129 -7.34 25.40 -5.56
CA LEU A 129 -7.12 24.90 -4.20
C LEU A 129 -5.84 24.05 -4.04
N GLY A 130 -5.08 23.84 -5.12
CA GLY A 130 -3.84 23.04 -5.10
C GLY A 130 -4.07 21.54 -4.92
N LEU A 131 -5.28 21.04 -5.21
CA LEU A 131 -5.61 19.60 -5.10
C LEU A 131 -5.00 18.77 -6.24
N PHE A 132 -4.46 19.41 -7.28
CA PHE A 132 -3.74 18.75 -8.37
C PHE A 132 -2.24 19.04 -8.38
N ASP A 133 -1.68 19.61 -7.29
CA ASP A 133 -0.25 19.90 -7.18
C ASP A 133 0.60 18.61 -7.18
N ASP A 134 0.16 17.59 -6.42
CA ASP A 134 0.71 16.24 -6.43
C ASP A 134 -0.37 15.26 -6.88
N THR A 135 -0.30 14.82 -8.14
CA THR A 135 -1.30 13.92 -8.74
C THR A 135 -0.97 12.43 -8.56
N THR A 136 0.13 12.08 -7.88
CA THR A 136 0.63 10.71 -7.83
C THR A 136 -0.30 9.76 -7.08
N THR A 137 -0.92 10.21 -5.99
CA THR A 137 -1.70 9.35 -5.08
C THR A 137 -3.21 9.63 -5.06
N ILE A 138 -3.67 10.67 -5.74
CA ILE A 138 -5.07 11.14 -5.69
C ILE A 138 -6.07 10.23 -6.39
N GLY A 139 -5.59 9.23 -7.15
CA GLY A 139 -6.44 8.35 -7.95
C GLY A 139 -7.43 7.48 -7.17
N PHE A 140 -7.38 7.47 -5.84
CA PHE A 140 -8.21 6.64 -4.96
C PHE A 140 -9.02 7.47 -3.98
N ARG A 141 -10.24 7.01 -3.66
CA ARG A 141 -11.23 7.77 -2.87
C ARG A 141 -10.72 8.27 -1.52
N LEU A 142 -10.16 7.39 -0.68
CA LEU A 142 -9.67 7.75 0.66
C LEU A 142 -8.45 8.68 0.59
N ASN A 143 -7.60 8.51 -0.43
CA ASN A 143 -6.46 9.40 -0.66
C ASN A 143 -6.93 10.80 -1.07
N TRP A 144 -7.94 10.88 -1.94
CA TRP A 144 -8.56 12.14 -2.35
C TRP A 144 -9.26 12.85 -1.19
N GLU A 145 -10.06 12.13 -0.41
CA GLU A 145 -10.72 12.66 0.79
C GLU A 145 -9.71 13.21 1.80
N ARG A 146 -8.60 12.48 2.03
CA ARG A 146 -7.52 12.93 2.91
C ARG A 146 -6.86 14.20 2.38
N MET A 147 -6.55 14.27 1.08
CA MET A 147 -5.93 15.46 0.48
C MET A 147 -6.84 16.69 0.60
N ILE A 148 -8.13 16.53 0.36
CA ILE A 148 -9.12 17.62 0.55
C ILE A 148 -9.12 18.09 2.01
N ALA A 149 -9.11 17.16 2.97
CA ALA A 149 -9.07 17.46 4.39
C ALA A 149 -7.76 18.14 4.82
N GLU A 150 -6.60 17.70 4.32
CA GLU A 150 -5.28 18.29 4.57
C GLU A 150 -5.18 19.73 4.06
N ARG A 151 -5.90 20.06 2.98
CA ARG A 151 -6.04 21.44 2.48
C ARG A 151 -7.09 22.25 3.25
N GLY A 152 -7.74 21.66 4.25
CA GLY A 152 -8.72 22.32 5.11
C GLY A 152 -10.12 22.41 4.52
N TYR A 153 -10.51 21.46 3.65
CA TYR A 153 -11.83 21.44 3.01
C TYR A 153 -12.54 20.10 3.23
N VAL A 154 -13.82 20.04 2.85
CA VAL A 154 -14.62 18.83 2.64
C VAL A 154 -15.43 18.99 1.36
N LEU A 155 -15.69 17.92 0.62
CA LEU A 155 -16.51 17.96 -0.59
C LEU A 155 -17.99 17.73 -0.25
N ALA A 156 -18.84 18.72 -0.54
CA ALA A 156 -20.29 18.64 -0.38
C ALA A 156 -20.98 18.86 -1.73
N GLY A 157 -21.39 17.78 -2.39
CA GLY A 157 -21.86 17.83 -3.77
C GLY A 157 -20.75 18.29 -4.71
N ASP A 158 -20.97 19.38 -5.47
CA ASP A 158 -19.95 19.96 -6.36
C ASP A 158 -19.16 21.12 -5.73
N ALA A 159 -19.17 21.27 -4.39
CA ALA A 159 -18.55 22.40 -3.72
C ALA A 159 -17.53 21.93 -2.65
N PHE A 160 -16.35 22.55 -2.65
CA PHE A 160 -15.36 22.42 -1.58
C PHE A 160 -15.69 23.42 -0.47
N VAL A 161 -16.05 22.91 0.71
CA VAL A 161 -16.45 23.71 1.88
C VAL A 161 -15.33 23.66 2.92
N PRO A 162 -14.91 24.79 3.52
CA PRO A 162 -13.87 24.78 4.55
C PRO A 162 -14.22 23.89 5.76
N HIS A 163 -13.26 23.10 6.21
CA HIS A 163 -13.33 22.27 7.42
C HIS A 163 -12.74 23.05 8.60
N GLY A 164 -13.47 23.17 9.72
CA GLY A 164 -13.01 23.86 10.92
C GLY A 164 -11.90 23.10 11.65
N ASN A 165 -10.87 23.80 12.13
CA ASN A 165 -9.65 23.22 12.73
C ASN A 165 -9.85 22.76 14.18
N GLU A 166 -9.48 21.52 14.49
CA GLU A 166 -8.94 21.13 15.81
C GLU A 166 -7.50 20.63 15.60
N VAL A 167 -6.54 21.34 16.20
CA VAL A 167 -5.11 21.02 16.18
C VAL A 167 -4.73 20.53 17.58
N SER A 168 -4.15 19.35 17.69
CA SER A 168 -3.30 19.01 18.83
C SER A 168 -2.04 18.29 18.33
N GLY A 169 -0.89 18.90 18.59
CA GLY A 169 0.43 18.30 18.38
C GLY A 169 1.10 18.02 19.72
N GLU A 170 2.10 17.13 19.72
CA GLU A 170 3.47 17.44 20.16
C GLU A 170 4.39 16.19 20.13
N TYR A 171 5.61 16.39 19.60
CA TYR A 171 6.78 15.53 19.67
C TYR A 171 7.67 15.96 20.84
N VAL A 172 8.26 15.05 21.64
CA VAL A 172 9.58 15.28 22.28
C VAL A 172 10.35 13.95 22.50
N SER A 173 11.66 14.02 22.33
CA SER A 173 12.67 12.94 22.40
C SER A 173 13.67 13.11 23.57
N SER A 174 14.45 12.04 23.83
CA SER A 174 15.85 11.97 24.35
C SER A 174 16.16 11.48 25.80
N VAL A 175 17.28 10.75 25.91
CA VAL A 175 17.93 10.01 27.05
C VAL A 175 19.25 10.74 27.45
N PRO A 176 19.98 10.54 28.61
CA PRO A 176 20.87 9.37 28.85
C PRO A 176 21.40 9.03 30.31
N ASN A 177 22.03 7.82 30.43
CA ASN A 177 23.22 7.34 31.21
C ASN A 177 23.35 7.24 32.77
N HIS A 178 23.75 6.05 33.30
CA HIS A 178 25.05 5.75 33.97
C HIS A 178 25.21 4.29 34.55
N LYS A 179 26.45 3.89 34.90
CA LYS A 179 27.02 2.51 35.06
C LYS A 179 27.11 1.98 36.52
N GLY A 180 27.08 0.64 36.72
CA GLY A 180 27.40 -0.09 37.98
C GLY A 180 27.29 -1.64 37.89
N PRO A 181 27.78 -2.44 38.87
CA PRO A 181 28.07 -3.88 38.73
C PRO A 181 26.87 -4.81 39.01
N VAL A 182 27.10 -6.09 38.78
CA VAL A 182 26.15 -7.13 38.34
C VAL A 182 25.09 -7.50 39.36
N ARG A 183 23.83 -7.32 38.96
CA ARG A 183 22.64 -7.35 39.80
C ARG A 183 21.41 -7.74 38.97
N ARG A 184 20.69 -8.82 39.36
CA ARG A 184 19.52 -9.37 38.62
C ARG A 184 18.38 -8.37 38.43
N HIS A 185 18.27 -7.37 39.31
CA HIS A 185 17.24 -6.33 39.27
C HIS A 185 17.42 -5.24 38.19
N LEU A 186 18.41 -5.35 37.30
CA LEU A 186 18.70 -4.34 36.27
C LEU A 186 18.13 -4.67 34.87
N THR A 187 17.40 -5.78 34.71
CA THR A 187 16.74 -6.16 33.44
C THR A 187 15.38 -5.49 33.22
N ALA A 188 14.78 -4.89 34.25
CA ALA A 188 13.58 -4.07 34.12
C ALA A 188 13.90 -2.73 33.41
N LEU A 189 13.63 -2.67 32.11
CA LEU A 189 13.73 -1.46 31.28
C LEU A 189 12.52 -0.55 31.56
N SER A 190 12.73 0.74 31.81
CA SER A 190 11.60 1.70 31.80
C SER A 190 11.17 1.97 30.35
N ARG A 191 9.91 1.75 30.02
CA ARG A 191 9.36 2.00 28.68
C ARG A 191 8.15 2.94 28.76
N ASN A 192 7.98 3.81 27.76
CA ASN A 192 6.80 4.66 27.64
C ASN A 192 5.58 3.95 27.01
N ASN A 193 5.69 2.66 26.65
CA ASN A 193 4.64 1.88 25.99
C ASN A 193 4.47 0.51 26.68
N LEU A 194 3.24 -0.01 26.64
CA LEU A 194 2.88 -1.37 27.12
C LEU A 194 3.74 -2.47 26.49
N SER A 195 3.99 -3.56 27.20
CA SER A 195 4.77 -4.70 26.71
C SER A 195 4.06 -5.46 25.58
N ALA A 196 4.84 -6.15 24.74
CA ALA A 196 4.31 -6.93 23.62
C ALA A 196 3.25 -7.98 24.02
N PRO A 197 3.42 -8.73 25.14
CA PRO A 197 2.36 -9.60 25.68
C PRO A 197 1.03 -8.87 25.93
N ILE A 198 1.07 -7.73 26.62
CA ILE A 198 -0.13 -6.93 26.93
C ILE A 198 -0.77 -6.35 25.66
N GLN A 199 0.03 -5.82 24.74
CA GLN A 199 -0.47 -5.30 23.46
C GLN A 199 -1.17 -6.40 22.63
N LEU A 200 -0.64 -7.63 22.66
CA LEU A 200 -1.25 -8.76 21.95
C LEU A 200 -2.54 -9.23 22.63
N LEU A 201 -2.63 -9.21 23.96
CA LEU A 201 -3.86 -9.50 24.70
C LEU A 201 -5.00 -8.52 24.33
N LEU A 202 -4.69 -7.22 24.24
CA LEU A 202 -5.62 -6.18 23.81
C LEU A 202 -6.06 -6.38 22.35
N ARG A 203 -5.10 -6.55 21.43
CA ARG A 203 -5.40 -6.76 19.99
C ARG A 203 -6.18 -8.04 19.71
N SER A 204 -6.03 -9.05 20.55
CA SER A 204 -6.75 -10.32 20.43
C SER A 204 -8.14 -10.29 21.08
N GLY A 205 -8.52 -9.18 21.70
CA GLY A 205 -9.79 -9.04 22.43
C GLY A 205 -9.90 -9.92 23.67
N LEU A 206 -8.76 -10.38 24.20
CA LEU A 206 -8.71 -11.23 25.40
C LEU A 206 -8.69 -10.40 26.68
N LEU A 207 -8.16 -9.18 26.61
CA LEU A 207 -8.25 -8.17 27.66
C LEU A 207 -9.36 -7.17 27.32
N VAL A 208 -10.49 -7.28 28.01
CA VAL A 208 -11.70 -6.45 27.82
C VAL A 208 -11.93 -5.54 29.02
N HIS A 209 -12.59 -4.39 28.82
CA HIS A 209 -12.91 -3.48 29.92
C HIS A 209 -13.72 -4.20 31.01
N GLY A 210 -13.36 -3.95 32.27
CA GLY A 210 -13.94 -4.63 33.44
C GLY A 210 -13.26 -5.95 33.83
N ALA A 211 -12.31 -6.46 33.03
CA ALA A 211 -11.50 -7.62 33.44
C ALA A 211 -10.39 -7.21 34.42
N THR A 212 -10.10 -8.12 35.37
CA THR A 212 -8.97 -7.97 36.31
C THR A 212 -7.67 -8.50 35.71
N VAL A 213 -6.56 -7.79 35.93
CA VAL A 213 -5.23 -8.15 35.41
C VAL A 213 -4.24 -8.36 36.56
N PHE A 214 -3.43 -9.42 36.46
CA PHE A 214 -2.31 -9.64 37.38
C PHE A 214 -0.99 -9.79 36.61
N ASP A 215 -0.02 -8.93 36.92
CA ASP A 215 1.31 -8.95 36.31
C ASP A 215 2.33 -9.66 37.23
N TYR A 216 2.69 -10.89 36.88
CA TYR A 216 3.60 -11.74 37.63
C TYR A 216 5.04 -11.46 37.18
N GLY A 217 5.83 -10.84 38.06
CA GLY A 217 7.16 -10.32 37.76
C GLY A 217 7.10 -8.92 37.12
N CYS A 218 6.25 -8.04 37.65
CA CYS A 218 5.96 -6.71 37.09
C CYS A 218 7.15 -5.74 37.05
N GLY A 219 8.29 -6.08 37.65
CA GLY A 219 9.45 -5.20 37.72
C GLY A 219 9.09 -3.86 38.35
N ARG A 220 9.31 -2.76 37.62
CA ARG A 220 9.01 -1.40 38.09
C ARG A 220 7.55 -0.98 37.91
N GLY A 221 6.71 -1.82 37.30
CA GLY A 221 5.28 -1.59 37.17
C GLY A 221 4.86 -0.75 35.95
N ASP A 222 5.64 -0.67 34.88
CA ASP A 222 5.28 0.11 33.68
C ASP A 222 3.97 -0.35 33.03
N ASP A 223 3.80 -1.68 32.88
CA ASP A 223 2.56 -2.27 32.35
C ASP A 223 1.36 -2.02 33.28
N ILE A 224 1.60 -2.08 34.59
CA ILE A 224 0.58 -1.75 35.61
C ILE A 224 0.13 -0.29 35.42
N ASN A 225 1.08 0.64 35.37
CA ASN A 225 0.78 2.07 35.23
C ASN A 225 0.01 2.36 33.94
N GLY A 226 0.45 1.78 32.81
CA GLY A 226 -0.20 1.98 31.51
C GLY A 226 -1.63 1.41 31.45
N LEU A 227 -1.87 0.24 32.04
CA LEU A 227 -3.20 -0.38 32.08
C LEU A 227 -4.13 0.32 33.07
N VAL A 228 -3.63 0.76 34.23
CA VAL A 228 -4.41 1.57 35.18
C VAL A 228 -4.83 2.90 34.55
N ALA A 229 -3.91 3.57 33.82
CA ALA A 229 -4.24 4.78 33.06
C ALA A 229 -5.30 4.53 31.97
N SER A 230 -5.42 3.29 31.48
CA SER A 230 -6.43 2.85 30.52
C SER A 230 -7.72 2.33 31.19
N GLY A 231 -7.85 2.45 32.51
CA GLY A 231 -9.06 2.11 33.26
C GLY A 231 -9.22 0.62 33.64
N PHE A 232 -8.14 -0.16 33.64
CA PHE A 232 -8.18 -1.57 34.07
C PHE A 232 -7.85 -1.73 35.56
N ASP A 233 -8.46 -2.73 36.22
CA ASP A 233 -8.08 -3.16 37.57
C ASP A 233 -6.86 -4.08 37.46
N VAL A 234 -5.68 -3.54 37.78
CA VAL A 234 -4.39 -4.22 37.62
C VAL A 234 -3.65 -4.29 38.94
N ARG A 235 -3.13 -5.49 39.25
CA ARG A 235 -2.21 -5.72 40.35
C ARG A 235 -0.95 -6.39 39.82
N GLY A 236 0.13 -6.34 40.58
CA GLY A 236 1.34 -7.07 40.21
C GLY A 236 2.23 -7.37 41.38
N TRP A 237 3.09 -8.36 41.19
CA TRP A 237 4.06 -8.83 42.16
C TRP A 237 5.42 -8.95 41.50
N ASP A 238 6.48 -8.65 42.22
CA ASP A 238 7.85 -8.86 41.77
C ASP A 238 8.72 -9.22 42.97
N PRO A 239 9.59 -10.25 42.88
CA PRO A 239 10.38 -10.70 44.03
C PRO A 239 11.36 -9.65 44.58
N HIS A 240 11.66 -8.59 43.82
CA HIS A 240 12.57 -7.52 44.24
C HIS A 240 11.86 -6.17 44.40
N PHE A 241 11.05 -5.78 43.41
CA PHE A 241 10.45 -4.44 43.35
C PHE A 241 9.11 -4.33 44.08
N ALA A 242 8.39 -5.45 44.22
CA ALA A 242 7.09 -5.49 44.89
C ALA A 242 6.87 -6.81 45.66
N PRO A 243 7.81 -7.19 46.57
CA PRO A 243 7.76 -8.50 47.22
C PRO A 243 6.60 -8.65 48.21
N GLU A 244 6.15 -7.53 48.79
CA GLU A 244 5.07 -7.47 49.78
C GLU A 244 3.67 -7.52 49.15
N ASN A 245 3.56 -7.39 47.82
CA ASN A 245 2.27 -7.44 47.14
C ASN A 245 1.70 -8.87 47.18
N ALA A 246 0.43 -9.01 47.53
CA ALA A 246 -0.22 -10.32 47.50
C ALA A 246 -0.37 -10.85 46.07
N GLN A 247 0.01 -12.11 45.85
CA GLN A 247 -0.34 -12.81 44.63
C GLN A 247 -1.82 -13.21 44.67
N CYS A 248 -2.62 -12.72 43.73
CA CYS A 248 -4.06 -12.96 43.70
C CYS A 248 -4.53 -13.41 42.31
N GLU A 249 -5.63 -14.16 42.29
CA GLU A 249 -6.25 -14.58 41.04
C GLU A 249 -6.80 -13.38 40.26
N ALA A 250 -6.69 -13.44 38.94
CA ALA A 250 -7.17 -12.43 38.02
C ALA A 250 -7.72 -13.07 36.74
N ASP A 251 -8.54 -12.34 36.00
CA ASP A 251 -9.06 -12.81 34.71
C ASP A 251 -7.92 -13.05 33.72
N VAL A 252 -6.96 -12.13 33.68
CA VAL A 252 -5.79 -12.18 32.80
C VAL A 252 -4.51 -12.12 33.63
N VAL A 253 -3.61 -13.07 33.42
CA VAL A 253 -2.27 -13.05 34.03
C VAL A 253 -1.21 -12.78 32.96
N ASN A 254 -0.29 -11.85 33.23
CA ASN A 254 0.88 -11.61 32.40
C ASN A 254 2.14 -12.19 33.08
N LEU A 255 2.93 -12.96 32.33
CA LEU A 255 4.26 -13.45 32.70
C LEU A 255 5.25 -12.97 31.63
N GLY A 256 5.40 -11.65 31.52
CA GLY A 256 6.16 -10.99 30.46
C GLY A 256 7.67 -11.00 30.74
N PHE A 257 8.44 -11.74 29.93
CA PHE A 257 9.91 -11.76 29.93
C PHE A 257 10.59 -12.25 31.24
N VAL A 258 9.81 -12.74 32.20
CA VAL A 258 10.30 -13.28 33.48
C VAL A 258 11.07 -14.59 33.28
N VAL A 259 10.58 -15.46 32.40
CA VAL A 259 11.20 -16.78 32.15
C VAL A 259 12.63 -16.64 31.65
N ASN A 260 12.95 -15.55 30.93
CA ASN A 260 14.29 -15.35 30.38
C ASN A 260 15.34 -15.06 31.46
N VAL A 261 14.96 -14.49 32.61
CA VAL A 261 15.93 -13.95 33.58
C VAL A 261 16.21 -14.90 34.75
N ILE A 262 15.47 -16.00 34.85
CA ILE A 262 15.63 -17.02 35.90
C ILE A 262 16.66 -18.06 35.43
N GLU A 263 17.80 -18.16 36.12
CA GLU A 263 18.91 -19.05 35.75
C GLU A 263 18.76 -20.50 36.21
N ASP A 264 17.80 -20.79 37.07
CA ASP A 264 17.45 -22.13 37.51
C ASP A 264 16.26 -22.65 36.71
N ALA A 265 16.44 -23.80 36.04
CA ALA A 265 15.39 -24.42 35.24
C ALA A 265 14.18 -24.85 36.06
N ALA A 266 14.38 -25.35 37.28
CA ALA A 266 13.28 -25.75 38.16
C ALA A 266 12.49 -24.51 38.63
N GLU A 267 13.18 -23.43 38.96
CA GLU A 267 12.54 -22.17 39.35
C GLU A 267 11.69 -21.57 38.21
N ARG A 268 12.13 -21.71 36.94
CA ARG A 268 11.32 -21.29 35.77
C ARG A 268 10.02 -22.06 35.68
N VAL A 269 10.08 -23.39 35.82
CA VAL A 269 8.90 -24.26 35.79
C VAL A 269 7.92 -23.86 36.90
N ASP A 270 8.43 -23.66 38.12
CA ASP A 270 7.64 -23.23 39.26
C ASP A 270 6.98 -21.85 39.05
N ALA A 271 7.71 -20.89 38.49
CA ALA A 271 7.19 -19.56 38.19
C ALA A 271 6.05 -19.62 37.16
N ILE A 272 6.20 -20.43 36.11
CA ILE A 272 5.17 -20.64 35.09
C ILE A 272 3.90 -21.27 35.70
N HIS A 273 4.05 -22.31 36.52
CA HIS A 273 2.91 -22.93 37.20
C HIS A 273 2.19 -21.99 38.17
N ARG A 274 2.95 -21.25 38.99
CA ARG A 274 2.38 -20.30 39.95
C ARG A 274 1.62 -19.19 39.23
N ALA A 275 2.20 -18.60 38.18
CA ALA A 275 1.53 -17.60 37.38
C ALA A 275 0.25 -18.16 36.73
N PHE A 276 0.30 -19.36 36.15
CA PHE A 276 -0.88 -19.95 35.50
C PHE A 276 -2.02 -20.24 36.49
N LYS A 277 -1.70 -20.67 37.72
CA LYS A 277 -2.70 -20.92 38.77
C LYS A 277 -3.49 -19.66 39.14
N LEU A 278 -2.92 -18.47 38.95
CA LEU A 278 -3.60 -17.20 39.21
C LEU A 278 -4.54 -16.79 38.06
N ALA A 279 -4.47 -17.43 36.90
CA ALA A 279 -5.29 -17.08 35.75
C ALA A 279 -6.66 -17.75 35.82
N ARG A 280 -7.72 -16.94 35.91
CA ARG A 280 -9.11 -17.42 35.81
C ARG A 280 -9.52 -17.67 34.37
N ARG A 281 -9.00 -16.89 33.41
CA ARG A 281 -9.35 -17.02 31.98
C ARG A 281 -8.14 -17.33 31.09
N VAL A 282 -7.12 -16.47 31.09
CA VAL A 282 -5.95 -16.63 30.20
C VAL A 282 -4.66 -16.11 30.84
N MET A 283 -3.55 -16.79 30.57
CA MET A 283 -2.21 -16.32 30.86
C MET A 283 -1.46 -15.99 29.56
N SER A 284 -0.80 -14.84 29.51
CA SER A 284 0.19 -14.52 28.47
C SER A 284 1.60 -14.72 28.99
N VAL A 285 2.45 -15.36 28.19
CA VAL A 285 3.87 -15.56 28.51
C VAL A 285 4.71 -14.94 27.41
N GLY A 286 5.63 -14.05 27.80
CA GLY A 286 6.58 -13.41 26.88
C GLY A 286 8.00 -13.93 27.11
N VAL A 287 8.73 -14.21 26.04
CA VAL A 287 10.15 -14.57 26.06
C VAL A 287 10.94 -13.85 24.96
N MET A 288 12.24 -13.68 25.18
CA MET A 288 13.18 -13.30 24.13
C MET A 288 13.61 -14.51 23.28
N LEU A 289 13.66 -14.30 21.96
CA LEU A 289 14.11 -15.30 20.99
C LEU A 289 15.61 -15.15 20.66
N TYR A 290 16.23 -16.20 20.10
CA TYR A 290 17.61 -16.12 19.59
C TYR A 290 17.73 -15.09 18.45
N GLY A 291 18.79 -14.27 18.51
CA GLY A 291 19.18 -13.34 17.44
C GLY A 291 20.24 -13.92 16.50
N SER A 292 20.67 -13.14 15.51
CA SER A 292 21.70 -13.52 14.52
C SER A 292 23.14 -13.51 15.05
N GLU A 293 23.40 -12.87 16.19
CA GLU A 293 24.72 -12.82 16.84
C GLU A 293 24.71 -13.53 18.22
N PRO A 294 25.84 -14.10 18.68
CA PRO A 294 25.93 -14.73 19.99
C PRO A 294 25.70 -13.70 21.12
N PRO A 295 24.69 -13.89 21.99
CA PRO A 295 24.22 -12.83 22.90
C PRO A 295 25.10 -12.60 24.15
N GLY A 296 26.21 -13.32 24.28
CA GLY A 296 27.12 -13.20 25.42
C GLY A 296 27.92 -14.47 25.68
N ARG A 297 28.46 -14.61 26.90
CA ARG A 297 29.19 -15.83 27.30
C ARG A 297 28.22 -16.93 27.69
N PRO A 298 28.31 -18.16 27.14
CA PRO A 298 27.49 -19.28 27.58
C PRO A 298 27.61 -19.53 29.09
N PHE A 299 26.48 -19.76 29.76
CA PHE A 299 26.41 -20.07 31.19
C PHE A 299 25.14 -20.88 31.47
N ARG A 300 25.31 -22.09 32.01
CA ARG A 300 24.24 -23.09 32.13
C ARG A 300 23.56 -23.30 30.76
N ASP A 301 22.25 -23.18 30.70
CA ASP A 301 21.44 -23.31 29.48
C ASP A 301 21.11 -21.97 28.82
N GLY A 302 21.74 -20.89 29.27
CA GLY A 302 21.57 -19.54 28.72
C GLY A 302 22.90 -18.81 28.56
N PHE A 303 22.84 -17.48 28.63
CA PHE A 303 24.00 -16.61 28.42
C PHE A 303 24.11 -15.59 29.54
N ILE A 304 25.35 -15.22 29.85
CA ILE A 304 25.67 -14.05 30.66
C ILE A 304 25.97 -12.91 29.71
N THR A 305 25.13 -11.87 29.76
CA THR A 305 25.25 -10.68 28.90
C THR A 305 26.48 -9.85 29.27
N SER A 306 26.81 -8.85 28.44
CA SER A 306 27.87 -7.86 28.75
C SER A 306 27.58 -7.04 30.02
N ARG A 307 26.34 -7.01 30.50
CA ARG A 307 25.92 -6.43 31.80
C ARG A 307 25.97 -7.46 32.94
N ASN A 308 26.50 -8.65 32.66
CA ASN A 308 26.62 -9.84 33.50
C ASN A 308 25.28 -10.37 34.07
N THR A 309 24.16 -10.08 33.41
CA THR A 309 22.85 -10.66 33.75
C THR A 309 22.65 -11.98 33.02
N PHE A 310 21.97 -12.94 33.65
CA PHE A 310 21.57 -14.18 32.97
C PHE A 310 20.40 -13.92 32.02
N GLN A 311 20.46 -14.52 30.83
CA GLN A 311 19.38 -14.52 29.86
C GLN A 311 19.28 -15.89 29.17
N LYS A 312 18.15 -16.58 29.33
CA LYS A 312 17.75 -17.72 28.50
C LYS A 312 17.00 -17.19 27.28
N TYR A 313 17.39 -17.62 26.09
CA TYR A 313 16.68 -17.36 24.83
C TYR A 313 16.02 -18.65 24.34
N PHE A 314 14.99 -18.52 23.51
CA PHE A 314 14.28 -19.66 22.93
C PHE A 314 14.20 -19.53 21.42
N THR A 315 14.03 -20.65 20.71
CA THR A 315 13.38 -20.58 19.39
C THR A 315 11.85 -20.56 19.58
N GLN A 316 11.10 -20.14 18.56
CA GLN A 316 9.63 -20.10 18.64
C GLN A 316 9.04 -21.48 18.95
N GLY A 317 9.54 -22.54 18.29
CA GLY A 317 9.11 -23.92 18.51
C GLY A 317 9.50 -24.46 19.89
N GLU A 318 10.77 -24.27 20.29
CA GLU A 318 11.26 -24.66 21.62
C GLU A 318 10.43 -24.02 22.74
N PHE A 319 10.06 -22.74 22.59
CA PHE A 319 9.24 -22.04 23.56
C PHE A 319 7.83 -22.63 23.69
N LYS A 320 7.19 -22.94 22.55
CA LYS A 320 5.87 -23.59 22.53
C LYS A 320 5.93 -24.94 23.25
N ASP A 321 6.83 -25.81 22.82
CA ASP A 321 6.99 -27.16 23.37
C ASP A 321 7.30 -27.12 24.87
N TYR A 322 8.14 -26.16 25.29
CA TYR A 322 8.47 -25.94 26.70
C TYR A 322 7.24 -25.58 27.53
N LEU A 323 6.38 -24.67 27.07
CA LEU A 323 5.15 -24.31 27.77
C LEU A 323 4.14 -25.46 27.83
N GLU A 324 3.93 -26.17 26.72
CA GLU A 324 3.01 -27.30 26.67
C GLU A 324 3.45 -28.46 27.57
N HIS A 325 4.76 -28.71 27.62
CA HIS A 325 5.34 -29.70 28.50
C HIS A 325 5.15 -29.34 29.98
N VAL A 326 5.38 -28.08 30.35
CA VAL A 326 5.26 -27.59 31.74
C VAL A 326 3.80 -27.59 32.19
N LEU A 327 2.90 -26.99 31.41
CA LEU A 327 1.53 -26.74 31.85
C LEU A 327 0.57 -27.90 31.54
N HIS A 328 0.95 -28.84 30.68
CA HIS A 328 0.06 -29.86 30.12
C HIS A 328 -1.21 -29.25 29.51
N GLN A 329 -1.08 -28.05 28.94
CA GLN A 329 -2.09 -27.31 28.22
C GLN A 329 -1.54 -26.94 26.85
N GLU A 330 -2.41 -26.78 25.86
CA GLU A 330 -2.02 -26.28 24.54
C GLU A 330 -1.54 -24.82 24.65
N ALA A 331 -0.41 -24.50 24.00
CA ALA A 331 0.16 -23.17 24.02
C ALA A 331 -0.02 -22.51 22.65
N PHE A 332 -0.67 -21.36 22.66
CA PHE A 332 -1.04 -20.66 21.44
C PHE A 332 -0.07 -19.53 21.15
N MET A 333 0.82 -19.72 20.17
CA MET A 333 1.75 -18.68 19.73
C MET A 333 0.96 -17.49 19.15
N ALA A 334 1.02 -16.34 19.84
CA ALA A 334 0.29 -15.12 19.51
C ALA A 334 1.15 -14.10 18.75
N GLY A 335 2.48 -14.25 18.83
CA GLY A 335 3.47 -13.46 18.11
C GLY A 335 4.88 -13.98 18.41
N PRO A 336 5.93 -13.34 17.86
CA PRO A 336 7.31 -13.70 18.13
C PRO A 336 7.60 -13.66 19.64
N GLY A 337 7.94 -14.82 20.21
CA GLY A 337 8.24 -14.96 21.64
C GLY A 337 7.04 -14.71 22.57
N VAL A 338 5.80 -14.68 22.07
CA VAL A 338 4.61 -14.50 22.93
C VAL A 338 3.62 -15.63 22.72
N ALA A 339 3.18 -16.24 23.82
CA ALA A 339 2.19 -17.32 23.84
C ALA A 339 1.02 -17.00 24.77
N PHE A 340 -0.16 -17.55 24.45
CA PHE A 340 -1.33 -17.58 25.33
C PHE A 340 -1.63 -19.01 25.77
N VAL A 341 -1.99 -19.17 27.05
CA VAL A 341 -2.43 -20.44 27.63
C VAL A 341 -3.74 -20.19 28.38
N PHE A 342 -4.78 -20.97 28.08
CA PHE A 342 -6.13 -20.73 28.58
C PHE A 342 -6.48 -21.64 29.77
N ALA A 343 -6.95 -21.01 30.85
CA ALA A 343 -7.57 -21.69 31.99
C ALA A 343 -9.08 -21.91 31.73
N ASP A 344 -9.73 -20.95 31.06
CA ASP A 344 -11.12 -21.03 30.63
C ASP A 344 -11.23 -21.70 29.26
N LYS A 345 -11.82 -22.90 29.22
CA LYS A 345 -11.98 -23.69 27.99
C LYS A 345 -13.02 -23.15 27.01
N ASP A 346 -14.00 -22.38 27.48
CA ASP A 346 -14.94 -21.71 26.57
C ASP A 346 -14.27 -20.52 25.90
N LEU A 347 -13.46 -19.76 26.65
CA LEU A 347 -12.65 -18.68 26.07
C LEU A 347 -11.61 -19.23 25.09
N GLU A 348 -10.96 -20.35 25.40
CA GLU A 348 -10.05 -21.06 24.51
C GLU A 348 -10.73 -21.39 23.18
N GLN A 349 -11.90 -22.05 23.22
CA GLN A 349 -12.65 -22.39 22.03
C GLN A 349 -13.07 -21.16 21.22
N ARG A 350 -13.49 -20.09 21.91
CA ARG A 350 -13.85 -18.82 21.26
C ARG A 350 -12.64 -18.18 20.58
N TYR A 351 -11.47 -18.24 21.21
CA TYR A 351 -10.21 -17.75 20.64
C TYR A 351 -9.77 -18.58 19.42
N VAL A 352 -9.82 -19.90 19.50
CA VAL A 352 -9.47 -20.81 18.39
C VAL A 352 -10.43 -20.64 17.22
N ALA A 353 -11.75 -20.63 17.46
CA ALA A 353 -12.73 -20.34 16.41
C ALA A 353 -12.53 -18.93 15.82
N GLY A 354 -12.17 -17.97 16.67
CA GLY A 354 -11.81 -16.59 16.32
C GLY A 354 -10.72 -16.46 15.26
N ARG A 355 -9.73 -17.38 15.23
CA ARG A 355 -8.65 -17.37 14.22
C ARG A 355 -9.15 -17.58 12.79
N TYR A 356 -10.28 -18.26 12.64
CA TYR A 356 -10.91 -18.53 11.35
C TYR A 356 -12.05 -17.56 11.05
N ARG A 357 -12.30 -16.54 11.90
CA ARG A 357 -13.34 -15.54 11.64
C ARG A 357 -12.81 -14.44 10.74
N THR A 358 -13.63 -14.02 9.79
CA THR A 358 -13.40 -12.78 9.04
C THR A 358 -13.66 -11.59 9.96
N ARG A 359 -12.71 -10.66 10.07
CA ARG A 359 -12.84 -9.49 10.96
C ARG A 359 -13.53 -8.32 10.25
N GLY A 360 -14.19 -7.46 11.03
CA GLY A 360 -14.76 -6.19 10.56
C GLY A 360 -15.84 -6.34 9.49
N ILE A 361 -16.58 -7.45 9.47
CA ILE A 361 -17.63 -7.73 8.47
C ILE A 361 -18.69 -6.63 8.49
N ALA A 362 -19.23 -6.30 9.67
CA ALA A 362 -20.28 -5.28 9.79
C ALA A 362 -19.84 -3.93 9.22
N ALA A 363 -18.67 -3.43 9.66
CA ALA A 363 -18.12 -2.16 9.19
C ALA A 363 -17.90 -2.13 7.67
N ARG A 364 -17.34 -3.22 7.10
CA ARG A 364 -17.07 -3.32 5.67
C ARG A 364 -18.37 -3.33 4.86
N LEU A 365 -19.32 -4.18 5.23
CA LEU A 365 -20.62 -4.30 4.55
C LEU A 365 -21.43 -3.00 4.61
N GLN A 366 -21.40 -2.31 5.75
CA GLN A 366 -22.06 -1.02 5.91
C GLN A 366 -21.39 0.06 5.07
N ALA A 367 -20.05 0.09 5.01
CA ALA A 367 -19.31 1.06 4.20
C ALA A 367 -19.48 0.85 2.69
N THR A 368 -19.53 -0.41 2.22
CA THR A 368 -19.60 -0.71 0.78
C THR A 368 -21.01 -0.65 0.19
N LYS A 369 -22.06 -0.84 1.00
CA LYS A 369 -23.46 -0.86 0.52
C LYS A 369 -24.37 0.22 1.13
N ALA A 370 -23.84 1.20 1.85
CA ALA A 370 -24.65 2.32 2.29
C ALA A 370 -25.34 2.98 1.08
N PRO A 371 -26.67 3.20 1.10
CA PRO A 371 -27.33 3.93 0.02
C PRO A 371 -26.72 5.32 -0.05
N ARG A 372 -26.02 5.59 -1.16
CA ARG A 372 -25.51 6.91 -1.49
C ARG A 372 -26.69 7.86 -1.44
N VAL A 373 -26.63 8.88 -0.59
CA VAL A 373 -27.67 9.91 -0.50
C VAL A 373 -27.69 10.60 -1.86
N GLY A 374 -28.57 10.12 -2.75
CA GLY A 374 -28.83 10.79 -4.01
C GLY A 374 -29.27 12.20 -3.66
N VAL A 375 -28.44 13.18 -4.02
CA VAL A 375 -28.77 14.58 -3.86
C VAL A 375 -30.09 14.79 -4.60
N VAL A 376 -31.17 14.96 -3.84
CA VAL A 376 -32.44 15.45 -4.36
C VAL A 376 -32.11 16.79 -5.00
N ARG A 377 -32.14 16.86 -6.34
CA ARG A 377 -31.98 18.11 -7.08
C ARG A 377 -32.92 19.14 -6.43
N PRO A 378 -32.45 20.33 -6.02
CA PRO A 378 -33.39 21.40 -5.71
C PRO A 378 -34.21 21.62 -6.98
N PRO A 379 -35.56 21.64 -6.89
CA PRO A 379 -36.39 21.90 -8.05
C PRO A 379 -35.98 23.24 -8.67
N ARG A 380 -35.85 23.27 -10.00
CA ARG A 380 -35.63 24.50 -10.78
C ARG A 380 -36.57 25.60 -10.30
N GLU A 381 -36.00 26.78 -10.05
CA GLU A 381 -36.69 27.99 -9.59
C GLU A 381 -37.99 28.23 -10.37
N ARG A 382 -39.11 28.06 -9.67
CA ARG A 382 -40.38 28.72 -9.97
C ARG A 382 -40.87 29.32 -8.66
N SER A 383 -40.80 30.66 -8.59
CA SER A 383 -41.48 31.62 -7.68
C SER A 383 -41.58 31.27 -6.18
N PRO A 384 -41.33 32.22 -5.26
CA PRO A 384 -41.26 31.94 -3.83
C PRO A 384 -42.65 31.65 -3.26
N SER A 385 -42.97 30.37 -3.09
CA SER A 385 -43.89 29.93 -2.05
C SER A 385 -43.07 29.15 -1.03
N LEU A 386 -43.17 29.55 0.23
CA LEU A 386 -42.49 28.90 1.36
C LEU A 386 -42.73 27.37 1.29
N PRO A 387 -41.68 26.54 1.26
CA PRO A 387 -41.86 25.10 1.38
C PRO A 387 -42.44 24.82 2.76
N LYS A 388 -43.63 24.23 2.82
CA LYS A 388 -44.10 23.65 4.08
C LYS A 388 -43.08 22.59 4.51
N PRO A 389 -42.66 22.54 5.79
CA PRO A 389 -41.77 21.48 6.25
C PRO A 389 -42.41 20.14 5.92
N PRO A 390 -41.64 19.15 5.43
CA PRO A 390 -42.18 17.82 5.21
C PRO A 390 -42.79 17.35 6.54
N LYS A 391 -44.06 16.92 6.50
CA LYS A 391 -44.68 16.26 7.66
C LYS A 391 -43.94 14.95 7.87
N VAL A 392 -42.88 14.96 8.66
CA VAL A 392 -42.25 13.74 9.16
C VAL A 392 -43.36 12.94 9.82
N ASN A 393 -43.62 11.74 9.31
CA ASN A 393 -44.66 10.90 9.86
C ASN A 393 -44.29 10.61 11.33
N ARG A 394 -45.25 10.60 12.25
CA ARG A 394 -44.99 10.29 13.67
C ARG A 394 -44.20 8.99 13.83
N ALA A 395 -44.46 8.00 12.96
CA ALA A 395 -43.72 6.75 12.91
C ALA A 395 -42.24 6.91 12.50
N GLU A 396 -41.91 7.85 11.62
CA GLU A 396 -40.52 8.15 11.22
C GLU A 396 -39.77 8.89 12.33
N ALA A 397 -40.44 9.81 13.03
CA ALA A 397 -39.87 10.51 14.19
C ALA A 397 -39.62 9.54 15.36
N GLU A 398 -40.55 8.61 15.61
CA GLU A 398 -40.39 7.56 16.63
C GLU A 398 -39.26 6.59 16.26
N LEU A 399 -39.10 6.23 14.98
CA LEU A 399 -37.99 5.39 14.52
C LEU A 399 -36.63 6.10 14.62
N ALA A 400 -36.56 7.38 14.30
CA ALA A 400 -35.34 8.17 14.39
C ALA A 400 -34.78 8.23 15.82
N LEU A 401 -35.66 8.27 16.83
CA LEU A 401 -35.28 8.34 18.24
C LEU A 401 -34.62 7.04 18.74
N VAL A 402 -35.07 5.89 18.24
CA VAL A 402 -34.50 4.58 18.61
C VAL A 402 -33.39 4.11 17.68
N ARG A 403 -33.08 4.87 16.63
CA ARG A 403 -32.13 4.47 15.59
C ARG A 403 -30.72 4.17 16.10
N PRO A 404 -30.13 4.94 17.04
CA PRO A 404 -28.80 4.62 17.57
C PRO A 404 -28.74 3.24 18.24
N ASP A 405 -29.79 2.84 18.95
CA ASP A 405 -29.89 1.52 19.57
C ASP A 405 -30.01 0.41 18.51
N LEU A 406 -30.82 0.66 17.47
CA LEU A 406 -31.00 -0.26 16.36
C LEU A 406 -29.73 -0.40 15.51
N ASP A 407 -28.97 0.67 15.28
CA ASP A 407 -27.73 0.63 14.51
C ASP A 407 -26.66 -0.21 15.20
N ARG A 408 -26.53 -0.10 16.54
CA ARG A 408 -25.65 -0.98 17.34
C ARG A 408 -26.10 -2.44 17.27
N LEU A 409 -27.39 -2.69 17.46
CA LEU A 409 -27.98 -4.03 17.37
C LEU A 409 -27.77 -4.64 15.97
N TRP A 410 -27.90 -3.82 14.93
CA TRP A 410 -27.68 -4.21 13.55
C TRP A 410 -26.22 -4.58 13.29
N ALA A 411 -25.27 -3.78 13.79
CA ALA A 411 -23.85 -4.13 13.72
C ALA A 411 -23.56 -5.49 14.40
N THR A 412 -24.14 -5.74 15.58
CA THR A 412 -24.05 -7.04 16.26
C THR A 412 -24.62 -8.18 15.42
N ALA A 413 -25.79 -7.97 14.80
CA ALA A 413 -26.43 -8.97 13.94
C ALA A 413 -25.57 -9.28 12.69
N LEU A 414 -24.96 -8.27 12.08
CA LEU A 414 -24.03 -8.46 10.95
C LEU A 414 -22.74 -9.19 11.37
N ASP A 415 -22.17 -8.88 12.54
CA ASP A 415 -20.98 -9.59 13.03
C ASP A 415 -21.26 -11.05 13.41
N LEU A 416 -22.50 -11.35 13.81
CA LEU A 416 -22.98 -12.70 14.05
C LEU A 416 -23.39 -13.43 12.76
N GLY A 417 -23.83 -12.70 11.73
CA GLY A 417 -24.48 -13.25 10.54
C GLY A 417 -25.86 -13.86 10.83
N ARG A 418 -26.44 -13.57 12.00
CA ARG A 418 -27.73 -14.04 12.47
C ARG A 418 -28.28 -13.10 13.54
N PRO A 419 -29.59 -13.14 13.85
CA PRO A 419 -30.12 -12.39 14.99
C PRO A 419 -29.41 -12.79 16.31
N PRO A 420 -29.02 -11.81 17.15
CA PRO A 420 -28.42 -12.07 18.45
C PRO A 420 -29.42 -12.58 19.49
N GLU A 421 -28.92 -13.38 20.43
CA GLU A 421 -29.60 -13.74 21.68
C GLU A 421 -29.38 -12.66 22.76
N PRO A 422 -30.18 -12.62 23.85
CA PRO A 422 -30.08 -11.57 24.87
C PRO A 422 -28.69 -11.37 25.46
N ASP A 423 -27.95 -12.46 25.72
CA ASP A 423 -26.59 -12.42 26.27
C ASP A 423 -25.52 -11.99 25.25
N GLU A 424 -25.90 -11.80 23.98
CA GLU A 424 -25.02 -11.37 22.89
C GLU A 424 -25.21 -9.88 22.55
N VAL A 425 -26.12 -9.17 23.23
CA VAL A 425 -26.46 -7.76 22.96
C VAL A 425 -25.94 -6.85 24.07
N GLU A 426 -24.93 -6.04 23.75
CA GLU A 426 -24.29 -5.12 24.70
C GLU A 426 -25.25 -4.04 25.22
N ASN A 427 -26.07 -3.44 24.33
CA ASN A 427 -27.02 -2.38 24.68
C ASN A 427 -28.43 -2.90 24.99
N LEU A 428 -28.57 -4.12 25.52
CA LEU A 428 -29.87 -4.76 25.75
C LEU A 428 -30.78 -3.93 26.66
N GLU A 429 -30.25 -3.36 27.74
CA GLU A 429 -31.01 -2.53 28.68
C GLU A 429 -31.61 -1.29 28.00
N SER A 430 -30.80 -0.61 27.17
CA SER A 430 -31.22 0.55 26.37
C SER A 430 -32.32 0.17 25.37
N ILE A 431 -32.15 -0.97 24.68
CA ILE A 431 -33.17 -1.50 23.74
C ILE A 431 -34.48 -1.80 24.48
N THR A 432 -34.43 -2.44 25.65
CA THR A 432 -35.64 -2.72 26.42
C THR A 432 -36.32 -1.45 26.91
N ALA A 433 -35.57 -0.42 27.33
CA ALA A 433 -36.13 0.87 27.76
C ALA A 433 -36.75 1.67 26.61
N ASN A 434 -36.03 1.80 25.48
CA ASN A 434 -36.39 2.71 24.39
C ASN A 434 -37.28 2.06 23.32
N VAL A 435 -37.10 0.77 23.07
CA VAL A 435 -37.86 0.01 22.05
C VAL A 435 -38.95 -0.86 22.68
N GLY A 436 -38.69 -1.40 23.87
CA GLY A 436 -39.61 -2.21 24.68
C GLY A 436 -39.19 -3.67 24.82
N SER A 437 -38.60 -4.29 23.80
CA SER A 437 -38.03 -5.64 23.86
C SER A 437 -37.10 -5.95 22.69
N LEU A 438 -36.18 -6.90 22.87
CA LEU A 438 -35.30 -7.39 21.82
C LEU A 438 -36.10 -7.92 20.60
N SER A 439 -37.14 -8.72 20.82
CA SER A 439 -37.97 -9.24 19.73
C SER A 439 -38.71 -8.14 18.94
N LYS A 440 -39.05 -7.01 19.57
CA LYS A 440 -39.60 -5.86 18.86
C LYS A 440 -38.53 -5.13 18.07
N ALA A 441 -37.33 -4.96 18.63
CA ALA A 441 -36.19 -4.36 17.94
C ALA A 441 -35.77 -5.18 16.70
N LEU A 442 -35.66 -6.50 16.80
CA LEU A 442 -35.34 -7.38 15.68
C LEU A 442 -36.39 -7.31 14.55
N ARG A 443 -37.67 -7.15 14.88
CA ARG A 443 -38.73 -6.93 13.87
C ARG A 443 -38.60 -5.58 13.17
N LEU A 444 -38.13 -4.55 13.88
CA LEU A 444 -37.82 -3.25 13.26
C LEU A 444 -36.61 -3.36 12.33
N LEU A 445 -35.56 -4.08 12.73
CA LEU A 445 -34.42 -4.36 11.86
C LEU A 445 -34.86 -5.05 10.57
N ALA A 446 -35.62 -6.14 10.67
CA ALA A 446 -36.13 -6.90 9.52
C ALA A 446 -36.94 -6.05 8.53
N ARG A 447 -37.60 -4.98 9.01
CA ARG A 447 -38.44 -4.10 8.20
C ARG A 447 -37.68 -2.91 7.59
N HIS A 448 -36.69 -2.37 8.29
CA HIS A 448 -36.10 -1.07 7.96
C HIS A 448 -34.62 -1.13 7.54
N TYR A 449 -33.96 -2.28 7.70
CA TYR A 449 -32.55 -2.47 7.36
C TYR A 449 -32.40 -3.46 6.20
N ASP A 450 -31.33 -3.32 5.43
CA ASP A 450 -31.06 -4.15 4.25
C ASP A 450 -30.76 -5.60 4.65
N GLN A 451 -31.74 -6.49 4.43
CA GLN A 451 -31.59 -7.91 4.75
C GLN A 451 -30.59 -8.63 3.84
N GLY A 452 -30.27 -8.08 2.66
CA GLY A 452 -29.21 -8.61 1.80
C GLY A 452 -27.82 -8.48 2.44
N LEU A 453 -27.62 -7.50 3.34
CA LEU A 453 -26.40 -7.42 4.16
C LEU A 453 -26.32 -8.52 5.21
N LEU A 454 -27.44 -8.82 5.86
CA LEU A 454 -27.49 -9.90 6.84
C LEU A 454 -27.27 -11.27 6.18
N GLU A 455 -27.81 -11.48 4.98
CA GLU A 455 -27.57 -12.70 4.20
C GLU A 455 -26.10 -12.84 3.76
N ALA A 456 -25.47 -11.75 3.29
CA ALA A 456 -24.05 -11.74 2.96
C ALA A 456 -23.17 -12.03 4.20
N ALA A 457 -23.53 -11.46 5.35
CA ALA A 457 -22.89 -11.75 6.62
C ALA A 457 -23.09 -13.20 7.04
N ALA A 458 -24.31 -13.75 6.92
CA ALA A 458 -24.63 -15.15 7.20
C ALA A 458 -23.78 -16.11 6.36
N ASN A 459 -23.63 -15.85 5.07
CA ASN A 459 -22.78 -16.64 4.18
C ASN A 459 -21.31 -16.61 4.61
N THR A 460 -20.78 -15.41 4.93
CA THR A 460 -19.40 -15.26 5.42
C THR A 460 -19.18 -16.01 6.74
N ARG A 461 -20.14 -15.93 7.66
CA ARG A 461 -20.09 -16.59 8.97
C ARG A 461 -20.24 -18.11 8.86
N SER A 462 -21.08 -18.59 7.95
CA SER A 462 -21.19 -20.00 7.61
C SER A 462 -19.86 -20.53 7.06
N ASP A 463 -19.21 -19.80 6.15
CA ASP A 463 -17.90 -20.17 5.60
C ASP A 463 -16.79 -20.18 6.67
N ASP A 464 -16.75 -19.21 7.59
CA ASP A 464 -15.83 -19.21 8.73
C ASP A 464 -16.00 -20.48 9.59
N LEU A 465 -17.25 -20.91 9.83
CA LEU A 465 -17.54 -22.13 10.58
C LEU A 465 -17.18 -23.39 9.81
N ARG A 466 -17.41 -23.45 8.49
CA ARG A 466 -16.93 -24.55 7.64
C ARG A 466 -15.42 -24.71 7.74
N LEU A 467 -14.70 -23.59 7.68
CA LEU A 467 -13.24 -23.56 7.82
C LEU A 467 -12.80 -24.04 9.21
N TYR A 468 -13.46 -23.59 10.27
CA TYR A 468 -13.22 -24.08 11.63
C TYR A 468 -13.47 -25.60 11.75
N MET A 469 -14.56 -26.12 11.19
CA MET A 469 -14.86 -27.56 11.18
C MET A 469 -13.85 -28.37 10.36
N ALA A 470 -13.31 -27.78 9.30
CA ALA A 470 -12.21 -28.36 8.51
C ALA A 470 -10.91 -28.41 9.32
N ALA A 471 -10.54 -27.34 10.01
CA ALA A 471 -9.35 -27.30 10.87
C ALA A 471 -9.41 -28.32 12.01
N GLN A 472 -10.60 -28.51 12.60
CA GLN A 472 -10.87 -29.55 13.61
C GLN A 472 -10.62 -30.98 13.11
N GLN A 473 -10.42 -31.20 11.81
CA GLN A 473 -10.01 -32.51 11.32
C GLN A 473 -8.58 -32.89 11.75
N PHE A 474 -7.73 -31.89 12.01
CA PHE A 474 -6.31 -32.06 12.35
C PHE A 474 -6.02 -31.95 13.85
N SER A 475 -7.01 -31.61 14.67
CA SER A 475 -6.91 -31.44 16.12
C SER A 475 -7.92 -32.31 16.88
N ARG A 476 -7.84 -32.34 18.23
CA ARG A 476 -8.83 -33.04 19.07
C ARG A 476 -10.20 -32.37 18.95
N ARG A 477 -11.23 -33.16 18.67
CA ARG A 477 -12.60 -32.68 18.45
C ARG A 477 -13.41 -32.73 19.74
N PRO A 478 -13.88 -31.59 20.28
CA PRO A 478 -14.83 -31.58 21.37
C PRO A 478 -16.19 -32.13 20.92
N ALA A 479 -16.91 -32.76 21.85
CA ALA A 479 -18.30 -33.16 21.63
C ALA A 479 -19.19 -31.91 21.58
N TYR A 480 -20.32 -31.96 20.85
CA TYR A 480 -21.20 -30.79 20.68
C TYR A 480 -21.61 -30.12 22.00
N ARG A 481 -21.89 -30.92 23.05
CA ARG A 481 -22.28 -30.40 24.38
C ARG A 481 -21.16 -29.68 25.13
N GLN A 482 -19.92 -29.90 24.71
CA GLN A 482 -18.73 -29.26 25.26
C GLN A 482 -18.32 -28.01 24.45
N LEU A 483 -19.05 -27.72 23.35
CA LEU A 483 -18.80 -26.52 22.59
C LEU A 483 -19.26 -25.30 23.36
N GLU A 484 -18.55 -24.19 23.20
CA GLU A 484 -18.97 -22.90 23.73
C GLU A 484 -20.41 -22.54 23.24
N PRO A 485 -21.29 -21.99 24.10
CA PRO A 485 -22.72 -21.84 23.77
C PRO A 485 -23.03 -21.05 22.51
N ARG A 486 -22.25 -20.00 22.19
CA ARG A 486 -22.43 -19.23 20.95
C ARG A 486 -22.08 -20.06 19.73
N LEU A 487 -21.02 -20.88 19.79
CA LEU A 487 -20.69 -21.81 18.72
C LEU A 487 -21.80 -22.85 18.50
N GLN A 488 -22.45 -23.34 19.57
CA GLN A 488 -23.62 -24.22 19.44
C GLN A 488 -24.78 -23.53 18.71
N ARG A 489 -25.10 -22.28 19.08
CA ARG A 489 -26.15 -21.47 18.43
C ARG A 489 -25.82 -21.23 16.95
N ASP A 490 -24.58 -20.88 16.65
CA ASP A 490 -24.08 -20.67 15.30
C ASP A 490 -24.23 -21.95 14.46
N ILE A 491 -23.79 -23.11 14.95
CA ILE A 491 -23.94 -24.40 14.26
C ILE A 491 -25.40 -24.71 13.97
N LYS A 492 -26.27 -24.54 14.96
CA LYS A 492 -27.70 -24.79 14.81
C LYS A 492 -28.33 -23.84 13.78
N CYS A 493 -27.93 -22.57 13.78
CA CYS A 493 -28.46 -21.57 12.85
C CYS A 493 -28.03 -21.84 11.41
N PHE A 494 -26.76 -22.11 11.16
CA PHE A 494 -26.21 -22.19 9.81
C PHE A 494 -26.23 -23.58 9.18
N PHE A 495 -26.21 -24.64 10.00
CA PHE A 495 -26.13 -26.04 9.52
C PHE A 495 -27.26 -26.93 10.05
N GLY A 496 -28.09 -26.44 10.98
CA GLY A 496 -29.12 -27.21 11.66
C GLY A 496 -28.56 -28.12 12.76
N ASP A 497 -27.55 -28.92 12.45
CA ASP A 497 -26.91 -29.84 13.39
C ASP A 497 -25.38 -29.95 13.23
N TYR A 498 -24.72 -30.49 14.26
CA TYR A 498 -23.26 -30.62 14.31
C TYR A 498 -22.70 -31.59 13.27
N ARG A 499 -23.45 -32.65 12.93
CA ARG A 499 -23.00 -33.64 11.95
C ARG A 499 -22.90 -33.01 10.56
N THR A 500 -23.89 -32.18 10.22
CA THR A 500 -23.94 -31.43 8.96
C THR A 500 -22.83 -30.39 8.89
N ALA A 501 -22.55 -29.69 10.00
CA ALA A 501 -21.41 -28.78 10.09
C ALA A 501 -20.06 -29.50 9.92
N GLN A 502 -19.89 -30.68 10.49
CA GLN A 502 -18.67 -31.48 10.31
C GLN A 502 -18.52 -31.99 8.88
N ALA A 503 -19.62 -32.45 8.27
CA ALA A 503 -19.62 -32.91 6.89
C ALA A 503 -19.31 -31.78 5.90
N SER A 504 -19.78 -30.56 6.16
CA SER A 504 -19.48 -29.39 5.33
C SER A 504 -18.01 -28.96 5.43
N GLY A 505 -17.39 -29.08 6.61
CA GLY A 505 -15.94 -28.90 6.78
C GLY A 505 -15.10 -29.95 6.05
N MET A 506 -15.52 -31.23 6.07
CA MET A 506 -14.85 -32.29 5.30
C MET A 506 -14.96 -32.06 3.78
N ARG A 507 -16.14 -31.65 3.31
CA ARG A 507 -16.33 -31.29 1.90
C ARG A 507 -15.40 -30.15 1.50
N LEU A 508 -15.28 -29.13 2.34
CA LEU A 508 -14.38 -28.00 2.09
C LEU A 508 -12.91 -28.44 1.92
N LEU A 509 -12.43 -29.41 2.71
CA LEU A 509 -11.07 -29.96 2.50
C LEU A 509 -10.94 -30.73 1.18
N THR A 510 -12.00 -31.42 0.76
CA THR A 510 -12.04 -32.12 -0.53
C THR A 510 -11.98 -31.11 -1.68
N ASP A 511 -12.78 -30.05 -1.60
CA ASP A 511 -12.79 -28.94 -2.56
C ASP A 511 -11.42 -28.25 -2.62
N ALA A 512 -10.76 -28.07 -1.47
CA ALA A 512 -9.42 -27.48 -1.40
C ALA A 512 -8.31 -28.39 -1.97
N ALA A 513 -8.58 -29.69 -2.14
CA ALA A 513 -7.64 -30.61 -2.79
C ALA A 513 -7.78 -30.64 -4.32
N ASP A 514 -8.88 -30.11 -4.86
CA ASP A 514 -9.23 -30.11 -6.27
C ASP A 514 -8.69 -28.87 -7.01
N SER A 515 -7.82 -29.08 -8.00
CA SER A 515 -7.16 -27.97 -8.70
C SER A 515 -8.12 -27.12 -9.54
N ALA A 516 -9.22 -27.68 -10.04
CA ALA A 516 -10.20 -26.91 -10.82
C ALA A 516 -10.97 -25.94 -9.92
N THR A 517 -11.39 -26.42 -8.75
CA THR A 517 -12.04 -25.62 -7.71
C THR A 517 -11.11 -24.53 -7.19
N ILE A 518 -9.82 -24.84 -6.96
CA ILE A 518 -8.80 -23.86 -6.58
C ILE A 518 -8.62 -22.79 -7.66
N LEU A 519 -8.55 -23.18 -8.95
CA LEU A 519 -8.41 -22.23 -10.06
C LEU A 519 -9.59 -21.26 -10.11
N GLU A 520 -10.82 -21.77 -10.02
CA GLU A 520 -12.01 -20.94 -10.04
C GLU A 520 -12.07 -19.99 -8.84
N ALA A 521 -11.72 -20.48 -7.65
CA ALA A 521 -11.61 -19.64 -6.47
C ALA A 521 -10.50 -18.57 -6.62
N CYS A 522 -9.37 -18.88 -7.27
CA CYS A 522 -8.32 -17.91 -7.58
C CYS A 522 -8.80 -16.82 -8.54
N ARG A 523 -9.58 -17.19 -9.57
CA ARG A 523 -10.20 -16.24 -10.51
C ARG A 523 -11.18 -15.31 -9.81
N GLN A 524 -12.00 -15.85 -8.91
CA GLN A 524 -12.92 -15.06 -8.09
C GLN A 524 -12.17 -14.09 -7.16
N ALA A 525 -11.12 -14.55 -6.50
CA ALA A 525 -10.27 -13.71 -5.65
C ALA A 525 -9.62 -12.57 -6.44
N ALA A 526 -8.99 -12.87 -7.58
CA ALA A 526 -8.35 -11.88 -8.44
C ALA A 526 -9.35 -10.86 -8.98
N ALA A 527 -10.57 -11.28 -9.34
CA ALA A 527 -11.62 -10.38 -9.77
C ALA A 527 -12.04 -9.38 -8.68
N LYS A 528 -11.86 -9.72 -7.40
CA LYS A 528 -12.08 -8.86 -6.23
C LYS A 528 -10.84 -8.07 -5.81
N GLY A 529 -9.76 -8.10 -6.59
CA GLY A 529 -8.50 -7.46 -6.23
C GLY A 529 -7.72 -8.16 -5.11
N LEU A 530 -8.07 -9.40 -4.76
CA LEU A 530 -7.43 -10.17 -3.68
C LEU A 530 -6.20 -10.92 -4.18
N GLY A 531 -5.19 -10.15 -4.59
CA GLY A 531 -3.91 -10.65 -5.10
C GLY A 531 -3.79 -10.67 -6.63
N TRP A 532 -2.62 -11.11 -7.07
CA TRP A 532 -2.22 -11.22 -8.46
C TRP A 532 -2.32 -12.66 -8.95
N LEU A 533 -3.18 -12.89 -9.94
CA LEU A 533 -3.33 -14.18 -10.60
C LEU A 533 -2.39 -14.26 -11.81
N GLU A 534 -1.41 -15.16 -11.72
CA GLU A 534 -0.48 -15.47 -12.79
C GLU A 534 -1.07 -16.57 -13.67
N ALA A 535 -1.88 -16.15 -14.65
CA ALA A 535 -2.62 -17.04 -15.56
C ALA A 535 -3.36 -18.15 -14.78
N ASP A 536 -3.15 -19.41 -15.15
CA ASP A 536 -3.74 -20.57 -14.46
C ASP A 536 -2.72 -21.27 -13.53
N HIS A 537 -1.61 -20.60 -13.18
CA HIS A 537 -0.51 -21.20 -12.41
C HIS A 537 -0.62 -20.93 -10.91
N SER A 538 -0.83 -19.67 -10.53
CA SER A 538 -0.79 -19.30 -9.11
C SER A 538 -1.47 -17.98 -8.79
N LEU A 539 -1.96 -17.86 -7.54
CA LEU A 539 -2.41 -16.60 -6.96
C LEU A 539 -1.41 -16.18 -5.88
N GLN A 540 -0.87 -14.96 -6.00
CA GLN A 540 0.06 -14.39 -5.03
C GLN A 540 -0.51 -13.12 -4.40
N LEU A 541 -0.41 -12.99 -3.08
CA LEU A 541 -1.08 -11.94 -2.33
C LEU A 541 -0.41 -11.66 -0.99
N HIS A 542 -0.67 -10.48 -0.44
CA HIS A 542 -0.29 -10.14 0.92
C HIS A 542 -1.12 -10.93 1.95
N VAL A 543 -0.49 -11.35 3.05
CA VAL A 543 -1.09 -12.22 4.08
C VAL A 543 -2.36 -11.63 4.68
N SER A 544 -2.47 -10.30 4.78
CA SER A 544 -3.66 -9.61 5.32
C SER A 544 -4.93 -9.87 4.50
N LEU A 545 -4.80 -10.34 3.26
CA LEU A 545 -5.92 -10.63 2.38
C LEU A 545 -6.48 -12.05 2.55
N VAL A 546 -5.80 -12.92 3.30
CA VAL A 546 -6.23 -14.32 3.47
C VAL A 546 -7.65 -14.41 4.01
N GLU A 547 -8.04 -13.59 4.99
CA GLU A 547 -9.40 -13.63 5.57
C GLU A 547 -10.49 -13.25 4.56
N ARG A 548 -10.15 -12.55 3.47
CA ARG A 548 -11.09 -12.11 2.43
C ARG A 548 -11.22 -13.10 1.27
N LEU A 549 -10.33 -14.10 1.19
CA LEU A 549 -10.35 -15.08 0.12
C LEU A 549 -11.62 -15.95 0.16
N PRO A 550 -12.04 -16.51 -0.99
CA PRO A 550 -13.00 -17.62 -1.01
C PRO A 550 -12.59 -18.72 -0.03
N VAL A 551 -13.56 -19.29 0.68
CA VAL A 551 -13.33 -20.23 1.79
C VAL A 551 -12.46 -21.44 1.40
N VAL A 552 -12.53 -21.88 0.15
CA VAL A 552 -11.70 -22.97 -0.39
C VAL A 552 -10.21 -22.61 -0.34
N LEU A 553 -9.84 -21.39 -0.74
CA LEU A 553 -8.46 -20.92 -0.66
C LEU A 553 -8.03 -20.70 0.78
N ARG A 554 -8.94 -20.23 1.65
CA ARG A 554 -8.66 -20.11 3.09
C ARG A 554 -8.36 -21.46 3.72
N ALA A 555 -9.11 -22.50 3.35
CA ALA A 555 -8.85 -23.88 3.77
C ALA A 555 -7.51 -24.39 3.25
N TYR A 556 -7.20 -24.14 1.98
CA TYR A 556 -5.91 -24.48 1.38
C TYR A 556 -4.73 -23.85 2.14
N VAL A 557 -4.83 -22.55 2.41
CA VAL A 557 -3.82 -21.79 3.17
C VAL A 557 -3.74 -22.34 4.60
N ALA A 558 -4.86 -22.53 5.29
CA ALA A 558 -4.90 -23.08 6.65
C ALA A 558 -4.21 -24.46 6.73
N CYS A 559 -4.45 -25.36 5.78
CA CYS A 559 -3.77 -26.65 5.70
C CYS A 559 -2.25 -26.52 5.56
N GLY A 560 -1.78 -25.56 4.76
CA GLY A 560 -0.34 -25.29 4.64
C GLY A 560 0.26 -24.69 5.92
N LEU A 561 -0.50 -23.89 6.67
CA LEU A 561 -0.05 -23.23 7.89
C LEU A 561 0.00 -24.15 9.10
N ILE A 562 -0.79 -25.23 9.12
CA ILE A 562 -0.64 -26.29 10.13
C ILE A 562 0.79 -26.86 10.14
N LEU A 563 1.46 -26.88 8.99
CA LEU A 563 2.83 -27.39 8.83
C LEU A 563 3.91 -26.35 9.19
N TRP A 564 3.55 -25.07 9.31
CA TRP A 564 4.47 -23.95 9.57
C TRP A 564 3.80 -22.86 10.43
N ASP A 565 3.94 -22.99 11.76
CA ASP A 565 3.26 -22.18 12.80
C ASP A 565 3.93 -20.82 13.09
N ALA A 566 4.49 -20.16 12.07
CA ALA A 566 5.27 -18.91 12.21
C ALA A 566 4.84 -17.82 11.21
N LEU A 567 3.54 -17.50 11.18
CA LEU A 567 2.95 -16.50 10.27
C LEU A 567 3.33 -15.05 10.53
N SER A 568 3.76 -14.71 11.75
CA SER A 568 3.96 -13.31 12.14
C SER A 568 4.99 -12.58 11.28
N GLU A 569 5.90 -13.33 10.65
CA GLU A 569 6.97 -12.81 9.79
C GLU A 569 6.66 -12.88 8.30
N VAL A 570 5.54 -13.51 7.89
CA VAL A 570 5.19 -13.72 6.49
C VAL A 570 4.42 -12.51 5.97
N GLN A 571 4.91 -11.86 4.92
CA GLN A 571 4.17 -10.77 4.26
C GLN A 571 3.42 -11.26 3.04
N LEU A 572 4.01 -12.15 2.23
CA LEU A 572 3.37 -12.66 1.01
C LEU A 572 3.15 -14.16 1.03
N ILE A 573 2.04 -14.57 0.43
CA ILE A 573 1.67 -15.96 0.19
C ILE A 573 1.50 -16.18 -1.32
N LYS A 574 1.92 -17.35 -1.81
CA LYS A 574 1.69 -17.81 -3.19
C LYS A 574 1.02 -19.19 -3.17
N ILE A 575 -0.22 -19.26 -3.62
CA ILE A 575 -1.02 -20.47 -3.77
C ILE A 575 -0.74 -21.05 -5.16
N HIS A 576 -0.17 -22.25 -5.24
CA HIS A 576 0.10 -22.92 -6.51
C HIS A 576 -1.06 -23.84 -6.89
N ILE A 577 -1.73 -23.51 -7.99
CA ILE A 577 -3.02 -24.10 -8.38
C ILE A 577 -2.90 -25.58 -8.73
N GLY A 578 -1.94 -25.93 -9.58
CA GLY A 578 -1.79 -27.32 -10.08
C GLY A 578 -0.88 -28.20 -9.21
N SER A 579 0.04 -27.62 -8.43
CA SER A 579 1.12 -28.41 -7.80
C SER A 579 0.87 -28.82 -6.35
N GLY A 580 -0.22 -28.36 -5.73
CA GLY A 580 -0.52 -28.66 -4.32
C GLY A 580 0.49 -28.03 -3.34
N LYS A 581 1.11 -26.92 -3.74
CA LYS A 581 2.12 -26.20 -2.96
C LYS A 581 1.60 -24.85 -2.49
N LEU A 582 2.02 -24.48 -1.28
CA LEU A 582 1.87 -23.14 -0.74
C LEU A 582 3.28 -22.57 -0.53
N THR A 583 3.52 -21.33 -0.93
CA THR A 583 4.78 -20.64 -0.65
C THR A 583 4.53 -19.44 0.24
N LEU A 584 5.28 -19.35 1.33
CA LEU A 584 5.28 -18.25 2.28
C LEU A 584 6.58 -17.47 2.11
N MET A 585 6.52 -16.14 2.12
CA MET A 585 7.66 -15.27 1.86
C MET A 585 7.76 -14.17 2.92
N GLU A 586 8.96 -14.06 3.48
CA GLU A 586 9.34 -13.07 4.49
C GLU A 586 10.30 -12.06 3.86
N PHE A 587 10.03 -10.78 4.05
CA PHE A 587 10.76 -9.66 3.48
C PHE A 587 11.26 -8.71 4.57
N ASP A 588 12.44 -8.15 4.36
CA ASP A 588 12.94 -7.04 5.15
C ASP A 588 12.29 -5.72 4.70
N ASP A 589 11.95 -4.86 5.67
CA ASP A 589 11.42 -3.51 5.46
C ASP A 589 10.22 -3.44 4.49
N PHE A 590 9.32 -4.44 4.55
CA PHE A 590 8.23 -4.59 3.58
C PHE A 590 7.39 -3.32 3.40
N ASP A 591 6.99 -2.65 4.48
CA ASP A 591 6.17 -1.43 4.40
C ASP A 591 6.98 -0.15 4.15
N ALA A 592 8.26 -0.13 4.56
CA ALA A 592 9.11 1.05 4.47
C ALA A 592 9.85 1.18 3.13
N SER A 593 10.08 0.06 2.44
CA SER A 593 10.75 0.00 1.15
C SER A 593 9.75 -0.26 0.02
N PRO A 594 9.87 0.44 -1.12
CA PRO A 594 9.08 0.15 -2.31
C PRO A 594 9.55 -1.13 -3.02
N THR A 595 10.79 -1.56 -2.80
CA THR A 595 11.37 -2.80 -3.31
C THR A 595 12.00 -3.58 -2.16
N PRO A 596 11.20 -4.23 -1.30
CA PRO A 596 11.73 -4.90 -0.12
C PRO A 596 12.53 -6.16 -0.47
N LEU A 597 13.44 -6.56 0.42
CA LEU A 597 14.38 -7.65 0.19
C LEU A 597 13.82 -8.97 0.71
N LEU A 598 13.76 -10.01 -0.12
CA LEU A 598 13.32 -11.34 0.30
C LEU A 598 14.38 -11.94 1.23
N ARG A 599 14.00 -12.19 2.48
CA ARG A 599 14.84 -12.81 3.50
C ARG A 599 14.67 -14.32 3.53
N ARG A 600 13.44 -14.80 3.45
CA ARG A 600 13.13 -16.23 3.59
C ARG A 600 11.96 -16.62 2.71
N ARG A 601 12.03 -17.84 2.16
CA ARG A 601 10.94 -18.47 1.42
C ARG A 601 10.73 -19.89 1.95
N ILE A 602 9.51 -20.19 2.36
CA ILE A 602 9.09 -21.51 2.83
C ILE A 602 8.15 -22.10 1.79
N LYS A 603 8.46 -23.27 1.25
CA LYS A 603 7.67 -23.95 0.23
C LYS A 603 7.05 -25.19 0.83
N VAL A 604 5.81 -25.06 1.29
CA VAL A 604 5.03 -26.12 1.88
C VAL A 604 4.40 -26.98 0.79
N ASN A 605 4.61 -28.29 0.86
CA ASN A 605 3.90 -29.28 0.08
C ASN A 605 2.74 -29.83 0.90
N VAL A 606 1.55 -29.30 0.66
CA VAL A 606 0.35 -29.62 1.46
C VAL A 606 0.00 -31.11 1.38
N ARG A 607 0.22 -31.74 0.21
CA ARG A 607 -0.06 -33.17 0.00
C ARG A 607 0.94 -34.09 0.69
N ARG A 608 2.22 -33.72 0.68
CA ARG A 608 3.30 -34.50 1.31
C ARG A 608 3.46 -34.22 2.81
N GLN A 609 2.78 -33.20 3.33
CA GLN A 609 2.92 -32.75 4.72
C GLN A 609 4.38 -32.43 5.09
N ASP A 610 5.07 -31.76 4.17
CA ASP A 610 6.50 -31.45 4.26
C ASP A 610 6.77 -30.04 3.71
N TYR A 611 7.92 -29.46 4.01
CA TYR A 611 8.29 -28.14 3.52
C TYR A 611 9.79 -28.01 3.22
N ASP A 612 10.10 -27.20 2.20
CA ASP A 612 11.47 -26.78 1.91
C ASP A 612 11.68 -25.34 2.42
N LEU A 613 12.79 -25.09 3.11
CA LEU A 613 13.18 -23.77 3.61
C LEU A 613 14.33 -23.19 2.78
N PHE A 614 14.17 -21.95 2.32
CA PHE A 614 15.20 -21.20 1.61
C PHE A 614 15.47 -19.87 2.34
N GLU A 615 16.70 -19.67 2.80
CA GLU A 615 17.15 -18.42 3.43
C GLU A 615 18.11 -17.66 2.53
N TYR A 616 17.95 -16.34 2.48
CA TYR A 616 18.72 -15.44 1.64
C TYR A 616 19.48 -14.41 2.48
N GLY A 617 20.64 -13.99 1.99
CA GLY A 617 21.57 -13.08 2.66
C GLY A 617 23.00 -13.59 2.76
N SER A 618 23.29 -14.78 2.20
CA SER A 618 24.67 -15.25 2.04
C SER A 618 25.28 -14.69 0.75
N ARG A 619 26.60 -14.83 0.58
CA ARG A 619 27.30 -14.44 -0.65
C ARG A 619 26.85 -15.26 -1.87
N GLU A 620 26.47 -16.51 -1.66
CA GLU A 620 25.99 -17.42 -2.72
C GLU A 620 24.52 -17.17 -3.05
N TYR A 621 23.71 -16.83 -2.04
CA TYR A 621 22.28 -16.56 -2.17
C TYR A 621 21.97 -15.16 -1.63
N PRO A 622 22.29 -14.08 -2.37
CA PRO A 622 21.95 -12.72 -1.97
C PRO A 622 20.43 -12.54 -1.91
N LYS A 623 19.97 -11.54 -1.15
CA LYS A 623 18.54 -11.24 -1.01
C LYS A 623 18.00 -10.60 -2.29
N PRO A 624 17.05 -11.24 -3.00
CA PRO A 624 16.44 -10.63 -4.18
C PRO A 624 15.43 -9.54 -3.78
N LEU A 625 15.23 -8.56 -4.66
CA LEU A 625 14.21 -7.52 -4.49
C LEU A 625 12.82 -8.03 -4.86
N LEU A 626 11.79 -7.51 -4.20
CA LEU A 626 10.42 -7.61 -4.64
C LEU A 626 10.09 -6.44 -5.57
N TYR A 627 9.82 -6.74 -6.84
CA TYR A 627 9.31 -5.78 -7.79
C TYR A 627 7.79 -5.82 -7.89
N ARG A 628 7.21 -4.70 -8.34
CA ARG A 628 5.77 -4.59 -8.63
C ARG A 628 4.91 -4.97 -7.42
N LYS A 629 5.34 -4.53 -6.23
CA LYS A 629 4.76 -4.91 -4.94
C LYS A 629 3.27 -4.57 -4.85
N SER A 630 2.83 -3.49 -5.50
CA SER A 630 1.41 -3.12 -5.61
C SER A 630 0.52 -4.24 -6.19
N ARG A 631 1.06 -5.17 -7.00
CA ARG A 631 0.31 -6.33 -7.53
C ARG A 631 -0.25 -7.23 -6.43
N TYR A 632 0.45 -7.31 -5.30
CA TYR A 632 0.12 -8.23 -4.20
C TYR A 632 -0.70 -7.56 -3.09
N LEU A 633 -0.89 -6.24 -3.18
CA LEU A 633 -1.63 -5.43 -2.23
C LEU A 633 -3.04 -5.15 -2.76
N HIS A 634 -4.00 -5.01 -1.85
CA HIS A 634 -5.32 -4.46 -2.16
C HIS A 634 -5.27 -2.94 -2.04
N GLU A 635 -6.12 -2.21 -2.75
CA GLU A 635 -6.18 -0.75 -2.72
C GLU A 635 -6.57 -0.15 -1.36
N ASP A 636 -7.10 -1.00 -0.46
CA ASP A 636 -7.39 -0.65 0.93
C ASP A 636 -6.12 -0.66 1.80
N TYR A 637 -5.00 -1.18 1.29
CA TYR A 637 -3.74 -1.27 2.02
C TYR A 637 -3.13 0.13 2.22
N ALA A 638 -2.64 0.41 3.42
CA ALA A 638 -2.00 1.68 3.73
C ALA A 638 -0.76 1.88 2.84
N GLY A 639 -0.67 3.02 2.15
CA GLY A 639 0.43 3.31 1.23
C GLY A 639 0.32 2.62 -0.14
N TYR A 640 -0.82 1.98 -0.47
CA TYR A 640 -1.02 1.36 -1.79
C TYR A 640 -0.81 2.34 -2.94
N ALA A 641 -1.36 3.56 -2.84
CA ALA A 641 -1.25 4.56 -3.89
C ALA A 641 0.20 4.99 -4.15
N ASP A 642 0.98 5.21 -3.08
CA ASP A 642 2.42 5.52 -3.19
C ASP A 642 3.20 4.38 -3.82
N GLN A 643 2.93 3.14 -3.40
CA GLN A 643 3.56 1.95 -3.97
C GLN A 643 3.22 1.78 -5.46
N LEU A 644 1.96 2.00 -5.85
CA LEU A 644 1.54 1.91 -7.25
C LEU A 644 2.23 2.98 -8.10
N ALA A 645 2.27 4.22 -7.62
CA ALA A 645 2.96 5.31 -8.31
C ALA A 645 4.46 5.03 -8.49
N PHE A 646 5.11 4.46 -7.46
CA PHE A 646 6.49 4.01 -7.55
C PHE A 646 6.67 2.92 -8.60
N ASP A 647 5.85 1.86 -8.54
CA ASP A 647 5.94 0.72 -9.46
C ASP A 647 5.73 1.18 -10.92
N GLU A 648 4.74 2.03 -11.18
CA GLU A 648 4.48 2.61 -12.51
C GLU A 648 5.63 3.52 -12.96
N GLY A 649 6.18 4.34 -12.06
CA GLY A 649 7.35 5.17 -12.33
C GLY A 649 8.58 4.34 -12.70
N LEU A 650 8.82 3.25 -11.98
CA LEU A 650 9.94 2.34 -12.26
C LEU A 650 9.74 1.61 -13.59
N GLU A 651 8.53 1.14 -13.88
CA GLU A 651 8.20 0.52 -15.17
C GLU A 651 8.35 1.51 -16.34
N ALA A 652 8.03 2.79 -16.13
CA ALA A 652 8.21 3.84 -17.13
C ALA A 652 9.68 4.06 -17.51
N THR A 653 10.64 3.76 -16.62
CA THR A 653 12.08 3.84 -16.94
C THR A 653 12.56 2.78 -17.93
N GLY A 654 11.78 1.70 -18.10
CA GLY A 654 12.17 0.53 -18.89
C GLY A 654 13.24 -0.36 -18.28
N ILE A 655 13.74 -0.08 -17.07
CA ILE A 655 14.85 -0.83 -16.43
C ILE A 655 14.50 -2.29 -16.18
N LEU A 656 13.25 -2.59 -15.82
CA LEU A 656 12.84 -3.95 -15.48
C LEU A 656 12.76 -4.88 -16.69
N GLY A 657 12.55 -4.32 -17.89
CA GLY A 657 12.29 -5.08 -19.12
C GLY A 657 11.16 -6.11 -18.96
N ASP A 658 11.23 -7.20 -19.71
CA ASP A 658 10.26 -8.30 -19.68
C ASP A 658 10.53 -9.33 -18.57
N SER A 659 11.54 -9.09 -17.71
CA SER A 659 11.88 -10.02 -16.63
C SER A 659 10.87 -9.95 -15.49
N ASP A 660 10.37 -11.12 -15.06
CA ASP A 660 9.53 -11.23 -13.86
C ASP A 660 10.32 -11.00 -12.56
N PHE A 661 11.63 -11.24 -12.58
CA PHE A 661 12.51 -11.15 -11.41
C PHE A 661 13.27 -9.82 -11.30
N GLY A 662 13.37 -9.06 -12.40
CA GLY A 662 14.12 -7.80 -12.46
C GLY A 662 15.62 -7.94 -12.16
N PRO A 663 16.36 -6.81 -12.09
CA PRO A 663 17.78 -6.80 -11.76
C PRO A 663 18.04 -7.06 -10.26
N ALA A 664 19.28 -7.45 -9.91
CA ALA A 664 19.74 -7.48 -8.52
C ALA A 664 19.86 -6.06 -7.93
N PRO A 665 19.93 -5.87 -6.59
CA PRO A 665 19.98 -4.55 -5.96
C PRO A 665 21.05 -3.60 -6.53
N GLU A 666 22.27 -4.08 -6.71
CA GLU A 666 23.39 -3.28 -7.23
C GLU A 666 23.19 -2.91 -8.69
N ALA A 667 22.64 -3.84 -9.48
CA ALA A 667 22.33 -3.61 -10.89
C ALA A 667 21.17 -2.62 -11.07
N LEU A 668 20.14 -2.68 -10.20
CA LEU A 668 19.06 -1.69 -10.17
C LEU A 668 19.60 -0.30 -9.86
N ALA A 669 20.42 -0.18 -8.81
CA ALA A 669 21.02 1.09 -8.41
C ALA A 669 21.88 1.69 -9.53
N ALA A 670 22.70 0.87 -10.21
CA ALA A 670 23.50 1.30 -11.35
C ALA A 670 22.62 1.73 -12.55
N ALA A 671 21.55 0.98 -12.86
CA ALA A 671 20.66 1.27 -13.97
C ALA A 671 19.82 2.55 -13.76
N LEU A 672 19.42 2.83 -12.51
CA LEU A 672 18.77 4.07 -12.11
C LEU A 672 19.76 5.25 -12.21
N GLU A 673 20.97 5.09 -11.67
CA GLU A 673 21.99 6.14 -11.70
C GLU A 673 22.41 6.47 -13.15
N ALA A 674 22.49 5.48 -14.03
CA ALA A 674 22.73 5.68 -15.46
C ALA A 674 21.65 6.55 -16.13
N ARG A 675 20.43 6.58 -15.58
CA ARG A 675 19.31 7.46 -16.00
C ARG A 675 19.18 8.71 -15.12
N ARG A 676 20.14 8.96 -14.25
CA ARG A 676 20.14 10.08 -13.28
C ARG A 676 18.92 10.05 -12.35
N LEU A 677 18.54 8.85 -11.92
CA LEU A 677 17.46 8.58 -10.97
C LEU A 677 17.98 7.89 -9.71
N GLY A 678 17.25 8.04 -8.61
CA GLY A 678 17.47 7.36 -7.34
C GLY A 678 16.13 7.04 -6.66
N ILE A 679 16.19 6.23 -5.61
CA ILE A 679 15.05 5.91 -4.75
C ILE A 679 15.22 6.69 -3.44
N ASP A 680 14.23 7.49 -3.09
CA ASP A 680 14.12 8.15 -1.78
C ASP A 680 12.74 7.85 -1.17
N GLY A 681 12.75 7.10 -0.06
CA GLY A 681 11.54 6.52 0.51
C GLY A 681 10.73 5.74 -0.54
N MET A 682 9.49 6.16 -0.76
CA MET A 682 8.54 5.56 -1.72
C MET A 682 8.52 6.27 -3.09
N LYS A 683 9.49 7.14 -3.39
CA LYS A 683 9.51 7.94 -4.62
C LYS A 683 10.78 7.69 -5.44
N LEU A 684 10.61 7.72 -6.76
CA LEU A 684 11.73 7.88 -7.68
C LEU A 684 12.05 9.38 -7.82
N VAL A 685 13.29 9.74 -7.53
CA VAL A 685 13.77 11.13 -7.54
C VAL A 685 14.95 11.27 -8.48
N ARG A 686 15.27 12.52 -8.86
CA ARG A 686 16.50 12.79 -9.62
C ARG A 686 17.73 12.55 -8.74
N SER A 687 18.80 12.01 -9.34
CA SER A 687 20.02 11.73 -8.59
C SER A 687 20.67 13.01 -8.07
N GLU A 688 21.06 12.99 -6.79
CA GLU A 688 21.83 14.04 -6.13
C GLU A 688 23.34 13.72 -6.10
N ARG A 689 23.77 12.63 -6.75
CA ARG A 689 25.18 12.24 -6.80
C ARG A 689 25.88 12.92 -7.97
N ILE A 690 27.12 13.33 -7.78
CA ILE A 690 27.99 13.78 -8.88
C ILE A 690 28.54 12.51 -9.58
N PRO A 691 28.26 12.31 -10.87
CA PRO A 691 28.70 11.12 -11.60
C PRO A 691 30.19 11.19 -11.95
N ASP A 692 30.77 10.05 -12.31
CA ASP A 692 32.06 10.05 -13.01
C ASP A 692 31.91 10.71 -14.39
N LEU A 693 32.93 11.43 -14.86
CA LEU A 693 32.87 12.10 -16.16
C LEU A 693 32.73 11.12 -17.32
N ASP A 694 33.28 9.92 -17.18
CA ASP A 694 33.22 8.86 -18.20
C ASP A 694 31.91 8.05 -18.13
N GLN A 695 31.03 8.36 -17.17
CA GLN A 695 29.68 7.81 -17.16
C GLN A 695 28.87 8.34 -18.35
N ARG A 696 28.03 7.47 -18.93
CA ARG A 696 27.12 7.83 -20.04
C ARG A 696 26.17 8.96 -19.64
N CYS A 697 25.94 9.85 -20.59
CA CYS A 697 25.02 10.98 -20.55
C CYS A 697 24.11 10.88 -21.79
N GLY A 698 22.95 10.22 -21.63
CA GLY A 698 22.16 9.75 -22.78
C GLY A 698 22.74 8.47 -23.40
N GLU A 699 22.29 8.13 -24.59
CA GLU A 699 22.76 6.95 -25.32
C GLU A 699 24.11 7.21 -26.00
N ASN A 700 24.32 8.38 -26.59
CA ASN A 700 25.46 8.60 -27.49
C ASN A 700 26.67 9.33 -26.88
N PHE A 701 26.55 9.83 -25.64
CA PHE A 701 27.59 10.68 -25.04
C PHE A 701 27.98 10.23 -23.63
N THR A 702 29.09 10.77 -23.14
CA THR A 702 29.52 10.78 -21.73
C THR A 702 29.42 12.20 -21.17
N PHE A 703 29.44 12.37 -19.84
CA PHE A 703 29.49 13.73 -19.27
C PHE A 703 30.76 14.49 -19.66
N ARG A 704 31.88 13.77 -19.87
CA ARG A 704 33.14 14.33 -20.36
C ARG A 704 32.95 15.04 -21.70
N ASP A 705 32.16 14.46 -22.60
CA ASP A 705 31.92 15.06 -23.92
C ASP A 705 31.32 16.46 -23.83
N PHE A 706 30.40 16.70 -22.90
CA PHE A 706 29.85 18.04 -22.67
C PHE A 706 30.81 18.98 -21.95
N ILE A 707 31.68 18.45 -21.10
CA ILE A 707 32.54 19.25 -20.23
C ILE A 707 33.85 19.64 -20.90
N GLU A 708 34.39 18.80 -21.78
CA GLU A 708 35.72 18.97 -22.38
C GLU A 708 35.68 19.30 -23.89
N CYS A 709 34.50 19.42 -24.51
CA CYS A 709 34.36 19.69 -25.94
C CYS A 709 34.75 21.11 -26.40
N GLY A 710 34.88 22.09 -25.50
CA GLY A 710 35.20 23.47 -25.86
C GLY A 710 36.67 23.65 -26.29
N GLU A 711 36.93 24.45 -27.33
CA GLU A 711 38.31 24.79 -27.75
C GLU A 711 39.12 25.43 -26.62
N THR A 712 38.51 26.34 -25.87
CA THR A 712 39.16 26.99 -24.73
C THR A 712 39.50 25.98 -23.63
N GLN A 713 38.62 25.01 -23.39
CA GLN A 713 38.84 23.95 -22.41
C GLN A 713 39.98 23.02 -22.84
N ARG A 714 40.00 22.59 -24.11
CA ARG A 714 41.11 21.78 -24.66
C ARG A 714 42.46 22.50 -24.61
N ARG A 715 42.47 23.82 -24.84
CA ARG A 715 43.70 24.62 -24.86
C ARG A 715 44.25 24.90 -23.47
N LEU A 716 43.39 25.25 -22.52
CA LEU A 716 43.82 25.72 -21.19
C LEU A 716 43.82 24.62 -20.14
N SER A 717 43.02 23.55 -20.33
CA SER A 717 42.84 22.45 -19.37
C SER A 717 42.56 22.93 -17.94
N VAL A 718 41.83 24.04 -17.81
CA VAL A 718 41.38 24.58 -16.51
C VAL A 718 40.28 23.72 -15.93
N ARG A 719 40.02 23.83 -14.61
CA ARG A 719 39.01 22.99 -13.97
C ARG A 719 37.62 23.40 -14.43
N ASN A 720 36.95 22.53 -15.21
CA ASN A 720 35.61 22.78 -15.75
C ASN A 720 34.56 21.77 -15.27
N ILE A 721 34.52 21.48 -13.97
CA ILE A 721 33.65 20.42 -13.43
C ILE A 721 32.40 21.05 -12.81
N PRO A 722 31.18 20.66 -13.19
CA PRO A 722 29.97 21.08 -12.49
C PRO A 722 30.02 20.67 -11.02
N LEU A 723 29.64 21.58 -10.12
CA LEU A 723 29.65 21.32 -8.68
C LEU A 723 28.25 20.97 -8.16
N ASN A 724 27.21 21.31 -8.91
CA ASN A 724 25.84 20.99 -8.61
C ASN A 724 25.43 19.67 -9.30
N PRO A 725 24.98 18.62 -8.57
CA PRO A 725 24.48 17.39 -9.20
C PRO A 725 23.30 17.64 -10.15
N HIS A 726 22.50 18.69 -9.93
CA HIS A 726 21.42 19.07 -10.85
C HIS A 726 21.93 19.54 -12.22
N SER A 727 23.15 20.08 -12.31
CA SER A 727 23.77 20.42 -13.60
C SER A 727 23.97 19.17 -14.48
N TYR A 728 24.36 18.04 -13.88
CA TYR A 728 24.48 16.76 -14.58
C TYR A 728 23.11 16.23 -15.02
N ASN A 729 22.07 16.40 -14.19
CA ASN A 729 20.71 16.04 -14.56
C ASN A 729 20.24 16.86 -15.79
N ALA A 730 20.52 18.16 -15.82
CA ALA A 730 20.18 19.01 -16.95
C ALA A 730 20.95 18.65 -18.24
N LEU A 731 22.23 18.29 -18.13
CA LEU A 731 23.02 17.79 -19.27
C LEU A 731 22.47 16.46 -19.80
N PHE A 732 22.09 15.55 -18.89
CA PHE A 732 21.44 14.29 -19.25
C PHE A 732 20.12 14.52 -19.99
N ASP A 733 19.30 15.45 -19.50
CA ASP A 733 18.00 15.75 -20.13
C ASP A 733 18.18 16.39 -21.52
N LEU A 734 19.17 17.27 -21.69
CA LEU A 734 19.56 17.80 -23.01
C LEU A 734 19.98 16.69 -23.97
N ALA A 735 20.78 15.73 -23.50
CA ALA A 735 21.22 14.59 -24.30
C ALA A 735 20.02 13.74 -24.75
N VAL A 736 19.21 13.26 -23.80
CA VAL A 736 18.10 12.32 -24.07
C VAL A 736 17.00 12.96 -24.92
N HIS A 737 16.65 14.22 -24.67
CA HIS A 737 15.49 14.84 -25.32
C HIS A 737 15.81 15.53 -26.65
N VAL A 738 17.07 15.94 -26.87
CA VAL A 738 17.43 16.72 -28.07
C VAL A 738 18.52 16.03 -28.87
N LEU A 739 19.63 15.63 -28.25
CA LEU A 739 20.80 15.18 -28.99
C LEU A 739 20.74 13.71 -29.42
N ASP A 740 20.22 12.81 -28.58
CA ASP A 740 20.06 11.40 -28.94
C ASP A 740 19.12 11.22 -30.15
N PRO A 741 17.91 11.83 -30.20
CA PRO A 741 17.06 11.79 -31.40
C PRO A 741 17.74 12.36 -32.64
N LEU A 742 18.56 13.41 -32.46
CA LEU A 742 19.30 14.03 -33.54
C LEU A 742 20.37 13.09 -34.09
N VAL A 743 21.12 12.42 -33.20
CA VAL A 743 22.12 11.42 -33.57
C VAL A 743 21.47 10.20 -34.23
N ASP A 744 20.31 9.77 -33.76
CA ASP A 744 19.57 8.66 -34.36
C ASP A 744 19.15 8.96 -35.81
N TYR A 745 18.88 10.24 -36.13
CA TYR A 745 18.46 10.67 -37.47
C TYR A 745 19.64 11.03 -38.40
N PHE A 746 20.57 11.88 -37.95
CA PHE A 746 21.68 12.40 -38.75
C PHE A 746 22.99 11.62 -38.58
N GLY A 747 23.07 10.69 -37.62
CA GLY A 747 24.30 10.01 -37.25
C GLY A 747 25.15 10.84 -36.27
N ALA A 748 26.43 10.45 -36.13
CA ALA A 748 27.32 11.04 -35.13
C ALA A 748 27.49 12.56 -35.32
N ILE A 749 27.42 13.30 -34.20
CA ILE A 749 27.61 14.75 -34.19
C ILE A 749 28.85 15.16 -33.38
N LYS A 750 29.34 16.36 -33.65
CA LYS A 750 30.48 16.94 -32.95
C LYS A 750 30.04 18.05 -32.02
N LEU A 751 30.21 17.84 -30.72
CA LEU A 751 30.09 18.91 -29.73
C LEU A 751 31.29 19.85 -29.84
N THR A 752 31.01 21.15 -29.98
CA THR A 752 32.00 22.22 -30.14
C THR A 752 32.08 23.13 -28.92
N TYR A 753 31.02 23.18 -28.13
CA TYR A 753 30.96 23.85 -26.85
C TYR A 753 29.84 23.26 -25.99
N GLY A 754 30.00 23.30 -24.66
CA GLY A 754 29.09 22.61 -23.74
C GLY A 754 29.08 23.28 -22.37
N PHE A 755 29.34 22.53 -21.30
CA PHE A 755 29.31 23.09 -19.95
C PHE A 755 30.40 24.16 -19.75
N CYS A 756 30.03 25.25 -19.10
CA CYS A 756 30.91 26.37 -18.77
C CYS A 756 30.86 26.69 -17.28
N SER A 757 31.88 26.25 -16.55
CA SER A 757 32.11 26.67 -15.16
C SER A 757 32.47 28.15 -15.07
N SER A 758 32.32 28.72 -13.87
CA SER A 758 32.77 30.10 -13.61
C SER A 758 34.28 30.30 -13.80
N GLU A 759 35.08 29.25 -13.66
CA GLU A 759 36.54 29.28 -13.88
C GLU A 759 36.86 29.36 -15.37
N LEU A 760 36.29 28.45 -16.18
CA LEU A 760 36.45 28.46 -17.63
C LEU A 760 35.91 29.77 -18.24
N GLY A 761 34.76 30.24 -17.77
CA GLY A 761 34.12 31.47 -18.25
C GLY A 761 34.98 32.73 -18.11
N ARG A 762 35.90 32.80 -17.12
CA ARG A 762 36.84 33.93 -16.97
C ARG A 762 37.78 34.10 -18.16
N HIS A 763 38.02 33.01 -18.90
CA HIS A 763 38.91 32.99 -20.07
C HIS A 763 38.16 33.18 -21.40
N ILE A 764 36.83 33.35 -21.36
CA ILE A 764 35.99 33.50 -22.55
C ILE A 764 35.46 34.94 -22.62
N HIS A 765 36.18 35.79 -23.34
CA HIS A 765 35.91 37.24 -23.40
C HIS A 765 34.86 37.65 -24.46
N ARG A 766 34.45 36.71 -25.34
CA ARG A 766 33.44 36.91 -26.40
C ARG A 766 32.61 35.63 -26.56
N ARG A 767 31.33 35.74 -26.96
CA ARG A 767 30.41 34.63 -27.35
C ARG A 767 29.71 33.84 -26.23
N VAL A 768 29.85 34.20 -24.97
CA VAL A 768 29.08 33.56 -23.87
C VAL A 768 28.37 34.64 -23.07
N ALA A 769 27.08 34.44 -22.80
CA ALA A 769 26.27 35.33 -21.98
C ALA A 769 25.73 34.55 -20.76
N PRO A 770 26.52 34.37 -19.69
CA PRO A 770 26.20 33.40 -18.62
C PRO A 770 24.82 33.59 -17.96
N GLY A 771 24.30 34.81 -17.91
CA GLY A 771 22.96 35.09 -17.38
C GLY A 771 21.80 34.88 -18.36
N LEU A 772 22.08 34.66 -19.63
CA LEU A 772 21.13 34.51 -20.73
C LEU A 772 21.30 33.18 -21.48
N ASP A 773 22.28 32.37 -21.10
CA ASP A 773 22.73 31.20 -21.83
C ASP A 773 22.92 30.04 -20.85
N GLN A 774 22.39 28.87 -21.20
CA GLN A 774 22.25 27.72 -20.33
C GLN A 774 23.53 26.85 -20.28
N HIS A 775 24.67 27.32 -20.84
CA HIS A 775 25.97 26.62 -20.70
C HIS A 775 26.46 26.49 -19.25
N ALA A 776 26.03 27.35 -18.33
CA ALA A 776 26.32 27.18 -16.89
C ALA A 776 25.41 26.12 -16.23
N ALA A 777 24.53 25.49 -17.00
CA ALA A 777 23.51 24.55 -16.54
C ALA A 777 22.73 25.10 -15.33
N LEU A 778 22.67 24.32 -14.24
CA LEU A 778 22.01 24.67 -12.99
C LEU A 778 22.98 25.12 -11.90
N GLU A 779 24.18 25.58 -12.27
CA GLU A 779 25.13 26.14 -11.31
C GLU A 779 24.60 27.43 -10.67
N VAL A 780 25.01 27.67 -9.43
CA VAL A 780 24.64 28.85 -8.66
C VAL A 780 25.83 29.79 -8.50
N ASN A 781 25.55 31.08 -8.40
CA ASN A 781 26.55 32.07 -8.05
C ASN A 781 26.86 32.02 -6.55
N ARG A 782 27.81 32.87 -6.10
CA ARG A 782 28.21 32.98 -4.68
C ARG A 782 27.08 33.32 -3.69
N PHE A 783 25.93 33.74 -4.17
CA PHE A 783 24.74 34.07 -3.37
C PHE A 783 23.67 32.96 -3.41
N GLY A 784 23.99 31.77 -3.97
CA GLY A 784 23.07 30.65 -4.06
C GLY A 784 21.97 30.81 -5.13
N ARG A 785 22.05 31.85 -5.97
CA ARG A 785 21.09 32.06 -7.08
C ARG A 785 21.61 31.40 -8.34
N GLN A 786 20.72 30.75 -9.11
CA GLN A 786 21.06 30.18 -10.41
C GLN A 786 21.72 31.22 -11.31
N ILE A 787 22.79 30.81 -12.00
CA ILE A 787 23.55 31.69 -12.90
C ILE A 787 22.68 32.09 -14.10
N CYS A 788 21.94 31.14 -14.67
CA CYS A 788 20.94 31.38 -15.71
C CYS A 788 19.54 31.10 -15.16
N ALA A 789 18.66 32.10 -15.18
CA ALA A 789 17.30 31.99 -14.64
C ALA A 789 16.37 31.08 -15.46
N ARG A 790 16.77 30.69 -16.68
CA ARG A 790 16.01 29.75 -17.53
C ARG A 790 16.13 28.29 -17.05
N GLY A 791 17.17 27.98 -16.27
CA GLY A 791 17.48 26.61 -15.89
C GLY A 791 17.88 25.72 -17.08
N GLY A 792 17.96 24.40 -16.88
CA GLY A 792 18.33 23.48 -17.96
C GLY A 792 19.81 23.53 -18.34
N ALA A 793 20.16 23.07 -19.54
CA ALA A 793 21.53 23.05 -20.06
C ALA A 793 21.58 23.39 -21.57
N ALA A 794 22.75 23.77 -22.07
CA ALA A 794 22.97 24.07 -23.50
C ALA A 794 24.27 23.47 -24.03
N CYS A 795 24.31 23.26 -25.35
CA CYS A 795 25.51 22.91 -26.08
C CYS A 795 25.52 23.55 -27.48
N ASP A 796 26.71 23.68 -28.05
CA ASP A 796 26.91 24.02 -29.45
C ASP A 796 27.43 22.78 -30.19
N PHE A 797 26.78 22.39 -31.29
CA PHE A 797 27.15 21.19 -32.04
C PHE A 797 27.18 21.43 -33.56
N LEU A 798 27.89 20.55 -34.25
CA LEU A 798 27.99 20.52 -35.71
C LEU A 798 27.73 19.09 -36.20
N VAL A 799 26.95 18.95 -37.27
CA VAL A 799 26.84 17.70 -38.03
C VAL A 799 27.78 17.83 -39.22
N GLU A 800 28.83 17.01 -39.26
CA GLU A 800 29.82 17.13 -40.33
C GLU A 800 29.20 16.68 -41.67
N HIS A 801 29.44 17.46 -42.73
CA HIS A 801 28.96 17.20 -44.10
C HIS A 801 27.45 17.39 -44.36
N GLU A 802 26.69 17.95 -43.41
CA GLU A 802 25.28 18.29 -43.58
C GLU A 802 25.04 19.82 -43.64
N ASP A 803 23.93 20.25 -44.25
CA ASP A 803 23.52 21.67 -44.19
C ASP A 803 22.89 21.95 -42.82
N MET A 804 23.57 22.77 -42.01
CA MET A 804 23.10 23.08 -40.66
C MET A 804 21.76 23.85 -40.66
N ARG A 805 21.29 24.38 -41.80
CA ARG A 805 19.93 24.88 -41.89
C ARG A 805 18.90 23.75 -41.81
N GLU A 806 19.13 22.66 -42.53
CA GLU A 806 18.23 21.50 -42.54
C GLU A 806 18.22 20.82 -41.17
N VAL A 807 19.39 20.74 -40.52
CA VAL A 807 19.50 20.26 -39.13
C VAL A 807 18.69 21.14 -38.17
N ALA A 808 18.79 22.48 -38.29
CA ALA A 808 18.03 23.39 -37.44
C ALA A 808 16.51 23.22 -37.63
N ASP A 809 16.05 23.17 -38.88
CA ASP A 809 14.64 23.00 -39.21
C ASP A 809 14.11 21.62 -38.72
N TRP A 810 14.95 20.58 -38.76
CA TRP A 810 14.60 19.26 -38.21
C TRP A 810 14.47 19.28 -36.69
N VAL A 811 15.42 19.90 -35.97
CA VAL A 811 15.36 20.02 -34.50
C VAL A 811 14.09 20.75 -34.06
N ILE A 812 13.71 21.81 -34.80
CA ILE A 812 12.50 22.59 -34.54
C ILE A 812 11.23 21.75 -34.66
N ALA A 813 11.19 20.86 -35.65
CA ALA A 813 10.01 20.06 -35.93
C ALA A 813 9.89 18.80 -35.04
N HIS A 814 11.00 18.26 -34.53
CA HIS A 814 11.01 16.90 -33.96
C HIS A 814 11.47 16.82 -32.50
N THR A 815 12.00 17.88 -31.90
CA THR A 815 12.53 17.83 -30.52
C THR A 815 11.92 18.91 -29.62
N PRO A 816 11.78 18.65 -28.31
CA PRO A 816 11.30 19.62 -27.33
C PRO A 816 12.42 20.55 -26.84
N PHE A 817 13.10 21.29 -27.74
CA PHE A 817 14.19 22.21 -27.38
C PHE A 817 13.67 23.51 -26.73
N ASP A 818 14.43 24.07 -25.79
CA ASP A 818 14.09 25.38 -25.19
C ASP A 818 14.44 26.51 -26.15
N ARG A 819 15.72 26.65 -26.52
CA ARG A 819 16.16 27.66 -27.49
C ARG A 819 17.12 27.10 -28.53
N LEU A 820 17.01 27.64 -29.73
CA LEU A 820 17.90 27.32 -30.84
C LEU A 820 18.45 28.60 -31.46
N TYR A 821 19.77 28.70 -31.58
CA TYR A 821 20.43 29.79 -32.33
C TYR A 821 21.21 29.22 -33.52
N TYR A 822 20.77 29.60 -34.71
CA TYR A 822 21.39 29.23 -35.97
C TYR A 822 22.32 30.35 -36.47
N TYR A 823 23.55 30.00 -36.84
CA TYR A 823 24.61 30.97 -37.16
C TYR A 823 25.09 30.95 -38.63
N GLY A 824 24.57 30.03 -39.45
CA GLY A 824 24.97 29.83 -40.85
C GLY A 824 25.12 28.33 -41.20
N ARG A 825 25.16 28.02 -42.51
CA ARG A 825 25.07 26.64 -43.03
C ARG A 825 26.23 25.74 -42.62
N ASP A 826 27.42 26.31 -42.45
CA ASP A 826 28.64 25.59 -42.09
C ASP A 826 29.11 25.90 -40.66
N ARG A 827 28.20 26.39 -39.80
CA ARG A 827 28.53 26.84 -38.44
C ARG A 827 27.76 26.03 -37.39
N PRO A 828 28.35 25.80 -36.21
CA PRO A 828 27.66 25.09 -35.14
C PRO A 828 26.32 25.74 -34.78
N ILE A 829 25.33 24.92 -34.46
CA ILE A 829 24.05 25.35 -33.88
C ILE A 829 24.21 25.36 -32.37
N HIS A 830 23.71 26.41 -31.72
CA HIS A 830 23.45 26.38 -30.28
C HIS A 830 22.06 25.83 -30.03
N VAL A 831 21.94 24.88 -29.11
CA VAL A 831 20.65 24.36 -28.65
C VAL A 831 20.65 24.20 -27.13
N SER A 832 19.52 24.49 -26.51
CA SER A 832 19.29 24.29 -25.09
C SER A 832 18.03 23.48 -24.81
N PHE A 833 17.98 22.89 -23.62
CA PHE A 833 16.83 22.19 -23.09
C PHE A 833 16.58 22.59 -21.64
N SER A 834 15.32 22.85 -21.29
CA SER A 834 14.83 23.04 -19.93
C SER A 834 13.47 22.37 -19.77
N PRO A 835 13.10 21.91 -18.55
CA PRO A 835 11.78 21.29 -18.32
C PRO A 835 10.59 22.18 -18.71
N ALA A 836 10.74 23.50 -18.55
CA ALA A 836 9.82 24.50 -19.10
C ALA A 836 10.31 24.90 -20.51
N VAL A 837 9.87 24.16 -21.52
CA VAL A 837 10.31 24.32 -22.92
C VAL A 837 9.64 25.56 -23.55
N SER A 838 10.43 26.50 -24.09
CA SER A 838 9.89 27.65 -24.85
C SER A 838 9.78 27.43 -26.36
N GLY A 839 10.63 26.59 -26.96
CA GLY A 839 10.61 26.29 -28.40
C GLY A 839 11.01 27.48 -29.28
N GLU A 840 11.79 28.43 -28.75
CA GLU A 840 12.13 29.66 -29.49
C GLU A 840 13.39 29.49 -30.35
N ALA A 841 13.24 29.61 -31.68
CA ALA A 841 14.35 29.52 -32.62
C ALA A 841 14.72 30.87 -33.26
N PHE A 842 16.01 31.13 -33.43
CA PHE A 842 16.53 32.40 -33.96
C PHE A 842 17.67 32.21 -34.96
N HIS A 843 17.65 32.99 -36.04
CA HIS A 843 18.78 33.21 -36.93
C HIS A 843 19.63 34.38 -36.43
N MET A 844 20.90 34.13 -36.15
CA MET A 844 21.85 35.14 -35.68
C MET A 844 22.56 35.82 -36.85
N LEU A 845 22.11 37.04 -37.19
CA LEU A 845 22.68 37.82 -38.30
C LEU A 845 23.74 38.80 -37.82
N THR A 846 24.86 38.88 -38.55
CA THR A 846 25.91 39.87 -38.29
C THR A 846 25.55 41.19 -38.97
N THR A 847 25.44 42.26 -38.19
CA THR A 847 25.24 43.61 -38.72
C THR A 847 26.51 44.15 -39.40
N LYS A 848 26.36 45.22 -40.19
CA LYS A 848 27.50 45.95 -40.81
C LYS A 848 28.54 46.45 -39.80
N GLN A 849 28.16 46.57 -38.51
CA GLN A 849 29.05 46.97 -37.41
C GLN A 849 29.66 45.76 -36.64
N GLY A 850 29.43 44.53 -37.11
CA GLY A 850 29.97 43.31 -36.50
C GLY A 850 29.20 42.78 -35.28
N ARG A 851 28.06 43.40 -34.90
CA ARG A 851 27.19 42.92 -33.80
C ARG A 851 26.21 41.87 -34.31
N LEU A 852 26.02 40.79 -33.54
CA LEU A 852 25.00 39.76 -33.81
C LEU A 852 23.62 40.20 -33.31
N ILE A 853 22.59 40.03 -34.14
CA ILE A 853 21.19 40.31 -33.80
C ILE A 853 20.34 39.06 -34.08
N PRO A 854 19.52 38.59 -33.13
CA PRO A 854 18.58 37.49 -33.36
C PRO A 854 17.41 37.94 -34.22
N ARG A 855 17.03 37.13 -35.21
CA ARG A 855 15.73 37.20 -35.90
C ARG A 855 14.99 35.89 -35.72
N PRO A 856 13.67 35.88 -35.45
CA PRO A 856 12.89 34.65 -35.38
C PRO A 856 13.14 33.78 -36.61
N LEU A 857 13.44 32.51 -36.36
CA LEU A 857 13.57 31.49 -37.39
C LEU A 857 12.19 30.80 -37.46
N ASN A 858 11.39 31.22 -38.45
CA ASN A 858 10.06 30.67 -38.70
C ASN A 858 10.14 29.39 -39.53
#